data_AF-A0A178VAQ4-F1
#
_entry.id   AF-A0A178VAQ4-F1
#
_cell.length_a   1.000
_cell.length_b   1.000
_cell.length_c   1.000
_cell.angle_alpha   90.00
_cell.angle_beta   90.00
_cell.angle_gamma   90.00
#
_symmetry.space_group_name_H-M   'P 1'
#
loop_
_entity.id
_entity.type
_entity.pdbx_description
1 polymer ?
#
loop_
_entity_poly.entity_id
_entity_poly.type
_entity_poly.pdbx_seq_one_letter_code
_entity_poly.pdbx_strand_id
1 'polypeptide(L)'
;MMSNLPLDLVEEILSRVPATSLKRLRSTCRQWNALLKDRRFTEKHFRKAPKESLVLMLKEISVNLNVTPPSIEFKDALGLKDSHSNSEQVDIVQVLHCDGLLLCTTKDNRHVVWNPCLGETHWIQFKVDYGRVYSSFALGYIQNNESCRSYKILWRWKSNDYKSSPRQRGFEIYEFISDKWRVIDDVNHDSLVNHNYLGRCCRVSLKGNTYWLVDDVEDNSRSLLMFDFKTERFKRLCLPHFENVGHMVLSFVREEQLSVLYWSRTTPKMEIWITNNIDTDATLLWRLHLDTRFNCVRIFSSLYFEEEKKVVLCCNVNDDKISKNMPTMAMLGNVLHLSPMVLATTTTTKPSLLNQSKCTKATPSSLKNCKTIDELKMFHRSLTKQGLDNDVSTITKLVARSCELGTRESLSFAKEVFENSESYGTCFMYNSLIRGYASSGLCNEAILLFLRMMNSGISPDKYTFPFGLSACAKSRAKGNGIQIHGLIVKMGYAKDLFVQNSLVHFYAECGELDSARKVFDEMSERNVVSWTSMICGYARRDFAKDAVDLFFRMVRDEEVTPNSVTMVCVISACAKLEDLETGEKVYAFIRNSGIEVNDLMVSALVDMYMKCNAIDVAKRLFDEYGASNLDLCNSMASNYVRQGLTREALGVFNLMMDSGVRPDRISMLSAISSCSQLRNILWGKSCHGYVLRNGFESWDNICNALIDMYMKCHRQDTAFRIFDRMSNKTVVTWNSIVAGYVENGEVDAAWETFETMPEKNIVSWNTIISGLVQGSLFEEAIEVFCSMQSQEGVNADGVTMMSIASACGHLGTLDLAKWIYYYIEKNGIQLDVRLGTTLVDMFSRCGDPESAMSIFNSLTNRDVSAWTAAIGAMAMAGNAERAIELFDDMIEQGLKPDGVAFVGALTACSHGGLVQQGKEIFYSMLKLHGVSPEDVHYGCMVDLLGRAGLLEEAVQLIEDMPMEPNDVIWNSLLAACRVQGNVEMAAYAAEKIQVLAPERTGSYVLLSNVYASAGRWNDMAKVRLSMKEKGLRKPPGTSSIQIRGKTHEFTSGDESHPEMPNIEAMLDEVSQRASHLGHVPDLSNVLMDVDEKEKIFMLSRHSEKLAMAYGLISSNKGTTIRIVKNLRVCSDCHSFAKFASKVYNREIILRDNNRFHYIRQGKCSCGDFW
;
A
#
# COMPACT_ATOMS: atom_id res chain seq x y z
N MET A 1 12.65 -5.37 -26.71
CA MET A 1 13.00 -6.08 -27.97
C MET A 1 12.67 -7.59 -27.89
N MET A 2 11.44 -7.97 -27.50
CA MET A 2 10.94 -9.35 -27.64
C MET A 2 9.99 -9.52 -28.83
N SER A 3 9.79 -8.45 -29.61
CA SER A 3 8.94 -8.44 -30.79
C SER A 3 9.63 -8.96 -32.05
N ASN A 4 10.95 -9.22 -32.02
CA ASN A 4 11.76 -9.56 -33.19
C ASN A 4 12.63 -10.83 -33.00
N LEU A 5 12.31 -11.73 -32.06
CA LEU A 5 12.95 -13.05 -31.94
C LEU A 5 12.10 -14.13 -32.66
N PRO A 6 12.69 -15.18 -33.26
CA PRO A 6 11.94 -16.32 -33.80
C PRO A 6 11.19 -17.07 -32.68
N LEU A 7 9.96 -17.52 -32.98
CA LEU A 7 9.03 -18.13 -32.01
C LEU A 7 9.62 -19.35 -31.28
N ASP A 8 10.53 -20.06 -31.94
CA ASP A 8 11.09 -21.33 -31.51
C ASP A 8 12.09 -21.17 -30.34
N LEU A 9 12.85 -20.06 -30.30
CA LEU A 9 13.73 -19.72 -29.17
C LEU A 9 12.91 -19.22 -27.96
N VAL A 10 11.73 -18.67 -28.21
CA VAL A 10 10.77 -18.29 -27.18
C VAL A 10 10.10 -19.55 -26.60
N GLU A 11 9.81 -20.57 -27.41
CA GLU A 11 9.31 -21.88 -26.96
C GLU A 11 10.36 -22.69 -26.18
N GLU A 12 11.65 -22.63 -26.55
CA GLU A 12 12.72 -23.30 -25.79
C GLU A 12 12.92 -22.69 -24.38
N ILE A 13 12.82 -21.36 -24.23
CA ILE A 13 12.89 -20.67 -22.93
C ILE A 13 11.66 -20.99 -22.06
N LEU A 14 10.48 -21.13 -22.68
CA LEU A 14 9.23 -21.50 -22.00
C LEU A 14 9.18 -22.97 -21.58
N SER A 15 9.90 -23.86 -22.26
CA SER A 15 9.93 -25.30 -21.96
C SER A 15 10.80 -25.70 -20.76
N ARG A 16 11.47 -24.76 -20.06
CA ARG A 16 12.35 -25.06 -18.91
C ARG A 16 11.94 -24.47 -17.55
N VAL A 17 10.71 -23.96 -17.38
CA VAL A 17 10.30 -23.30 -16.11
C VAL A 17 9.27 -24.12 -15.30
N PRO A 18 9.54 -24.49 -14.02
CA PRO A 18 8.64 -25.30 -13.18
C PRO A 18 7.32 -24.62 -12.74
N ALA A 19 6.37 -25.44 -12.26
CA ALA A 19 4.99 -25.12 -11.90
C ALA A 19 4.76 -24.02 -10.83
N THR A 20 5.81 -23.45 -10.23
CA THR A 20 5.74 -22.29 -9.33
C THR A 20 5.47 -20.96 -10.05
N SER A 21 5.51 -20.93 -11.39
CA SER A 21 5.45 -19.69 -12.20
C SER A 21 4.10 -19.40 -12.90
N LEU A 22 3.02 -20.15 -12.59
CA LEU A 22 1.65 -19.98 -13.13
C LEU A 22 1.01 -18.58 -12.93
N LYS A 23 1.60 -17.71 -12.11
CA LYS A 23 1.10 -16.36 -11.81
C LYS A 23 1.31 -15.35 -12.95
N ARG A 24 2.31 -15.54 -13.83
CA ARG A 24 2.63 -14.61 -14.94
C ARG A 24 1.84 -14.84 -16.23
N LEU A 25 1.27 -16.03 -16.44
CA LEU A 25 0.34 -16.28 -17.55
C LEU A 25 -0.91 -15.37 -17.47
N ARG A 26 -1.35 -15.06 -16.24
CA ARG A 26 -2.37 -14.05 -15.95
C ARG A 26 -1.93 -12.63 -16.30
N SER A 27 -0.64 -12.29 -16.28
CA SER A 27 -0.15 -10.95 -16.65
C SER A 27 -0.05 -10.76 -18.16
N THR A 28 0.21 -11.82 -18.93
CA THR A 28 0.16 -11.76 -20.41
C THR A 28 -1.26 -11.53 -20.92
N CYS A 29 -2.27 -12.16 -20.30
CA CYS A 29 -3.68 -11.83 -20.54
C CYS A 29 -4.04 -10.39 -20.13
N ARG A 30 -3.38 -9.84 -19.09
CA ARG A 30 -3.52 -8.41 -18.72
C ARG A 30 -2.84 -7.46 -19.71
N GLN A 31 -1.73 -7.84 -20.34
CA GLN A 31 -1.08 -7.07 -21.40
C GLN A 31 -1.93 -7.03 -22.68
N TRP A 32 -2.58 -8.13 -23.06
CA TRP A 32 -3.57 -8.13 -24.14
C TRP A 32 -4.79 -7.25 -23.80
N ASN A 33 -5.21 -7.23 -22.53
CA ASN A 33 -6.25 -6.34 -22.03
C ASN A 33 -5.80 -4.86 -21.99
N ALA A 34 -4.51 -4.58 -21.84
CA ALA A 34 -3.92 -3.23 -21.88
C ALA A 34 -3.74 -2.71 -23.32
N LEU A 35 -3.36 -3.55 -24.27
CA LEU A 35 -3.34 -3.23 -25.70
C LEU A 35 -4.75 -2.92 -26.25
N LEU A 36 -5.78 -3.60 -25.74
CA LEU A 36 -7.18 -3.29 -26.00
C LEU A 36 -7.65 -1.96 -25.37
N LYS A 37 -6.87 -1.33 -24.48
CA LYS A 37 -7.14 -0.01 -23.89
C LYS A 37 -6.43 1.14 -24.62
N ASP A 38 -5.48 0.86 -25.52
CA ASP A 38 -4.86 1.90 -26.38
C ASP A 38 -5.92 2.49 -27.32
N ARG A 39 -6.25 3.75 -27.06
CA ARG A 39 -7.29 4.52 -27.73
C ARG A 39 -6.98 4.75 -29.21
N ARG A 40 -5.71 4.91 -29.60
CA ARG A 40 -5.30 5.13 -31.00
C ARG A 40 -5.34 3.85 -31.82
N PHE A 41 -4.96 2.72 -31.22
CA PHE A 41 -5.09 1.39 -31.83
C PHE A 41 -6.57 0.99 -32.02
N THR A 42 -7.40 1.26 -31.01
CA THR A 42 -8.84 0.96 -31.02
C THR A 42 -9.60 1.83 -32.04
N GLU A 43 -9.29 3.13 -32.13
CA GLU A 43 -9.98 4.09 -33.02
C GLU A 43 -9.69 3.86 -34.51
N LYS A 44 -8.53 3.31 -34.86
CA LYS A 44 -8.14 3.01 -36.25
C LYS A 44 -8.81 1.74 -36.80
N HIS A 45 -9.21 0.79 -35.95
CA HIS A 45 -9.61 -0.56 -36.39
C HIS A 45 -11.03 -1.00 -35.98
N PHE A 46 -11.67 -0.33 -35.01
CA PHE A 46 -13.01 -0.72 -34.54
C PHE A 46 -13.98 0.47 -34.48
N ARG A 47 -14.36 1.01 -35.65
CA ARG A 47 -15.50 1.94 -35.79
C ARG A 47 -16.82 1.14 -35.77
N LYS A 48 -17.33 0.83 -34.57
CA LYS A 48 -18.76 0.79 -34.14
C LYS A 48 -19.00 -0.22 -33.01
N ALA A 49 -19.54 0.32 -31.91
CA ALA A 49 -20.15 -0.29 -30.72
C ALA A 49 -19.23 -0.67 -29.53
N PRO A 50 -19.71 -0.47 -28.27
CA PRO A 50 -18.89 -0.41 -27.07
C PRO A 50 -18.67 -1.77 -26.41
N LYS A 51 -17.53 -1.81 -25.71
CA LYS A 51 -16.88 -2.93 -25.03
C LYS A 51 -17.60 -3.28 -23.73
N GLU A 52 -17.84 -4.58 -23.49
CA GLU A 52 -17.51 -5.30 -22.25
C GLU A 52 -18.01 -6.76 -22.28
N SER A 53 -17.11 -7.70 -21.94
CA SER A 53 -17.25 -9.16 -21.83
C SER A 53 -17.02 -9.99 -23.11
N LEU A 54 -16.23 -11.06 -23.01
CA LEU A 54 -16.13 -12.10 -24.05
C LEU A 54 -15.67 -13.41 -23.40
N VAL A 55 -16.63 -14.17 -22.87
CA VAL A 55 -16.49 -15.63 -22.65
C VAL A 55 -17.20 -16.28 -23.83
N LEU A 56 -16.41 -16.78 -24.78
CA LEU A 56 -16.90 -17.55 -25.93
C LEU A 56 -17.03 -19.02 -25.51
N MET A 57 -18.26 -19.46 -25.32
CA MET A 57 -18.65 -20.83 -25.60
C MET A 57 -19.83 -20.74 -26.56
N LEU A 58 -19.58 -20.98 -27.85
CA LEU A 58 -20.44 -21.76 -28.75
C LEU A 58 -19.73 -21.96 -30.10
N LYS A 59 -19.69 -23.23 -30.50
CA LYS A 59 -19.73 -23.84 -31.84
C LYS A 59 -19.42 -22.95 -33.06
N GLU A 60 -18.53 -23.48 -33.90
CA GLU A 60 -18.01 -22.97 -35.20
C GLU A 60 -17.13 -21.71 -35.11
N ILE A 61 -15.82 -21.93 -34.94
CA ILE A 61 -14.79 -20.91 -35.20
C ILE A 61 -13.82 -21.48 -36.24
N SER A 62 -13.92 -21.02 -37.49
CA SER A 62 -12.88 -21.25 -38.51
C SER A 62 -11.64 -20.42 -38.17
N VAL A 63 -10.48 -21.06 -37.94
CA VAL A 63 -9.20 -20.38 -37.67
C VAL A 63 -8.18 -20.78 -38.73
N ASN A 64 -7.66 -19.80 -39.46
CA ASN A 64 -6.66 -19.97 -40.53
C ASN A 64 -5.24 -19.67 -40.02
N LEU A 65 -4.27 -20.55 -40.27
CA LEU A 65 -2.86 -20.38 -39.92
C LEU A 65 -1.98 -20.52 -41.18
N ASN A 66 -1.19 -19.50 -41.53
CA ASN A 66 -0.19 -19.53 -42.60
C ASN A 66 1.15 -19.02 -42.06
N VAL A 67 2.25 -19.74 -42.29
CA VAL A 67 3.64 -19.30 -41.98
C VAL A 67 4.58 -19.71 -43.13
N THR A 68 5.50 -18.82 -43.53
CA THR A 68 6.67 -19.12 -44.38
C THR A 68 7.96 -18.42 -43.86
N PRO A 69 9.17 -18.96 -44.14
CA PRO A 69 10.39 -18.80 -43.31
C PRO A 69 11.57 -18.02 -43.98
N PRO A 70 12.63 -17.65 -43.23
CA PRO A 70 13.96 -18.31 -43.39
C PRO A 70 14.76 -18.48 -42.06
N SER A 71 15.24 -19.68 -41.68
CA SER A 71 16.47 -20.44 -42.10
C SER A 71 17.65 -20.16 -41.12
N ILE A 72 18.45 -21.08 -40.55
CA ILE A 72 18.80 -22.52 -40.68
C ILE A 72 19.27 -23.00 -39.29
N GLU A 73 18.64 -24.05 -38.72
CA GLU A 73 19.21 -25.05 -37.76
C GLU A 73 18.08 -25.76 -36.98
N PHE A 74 17.19 -26.52 -37.63
CA PHE A 74 16.22 -27.40 -36.91
C PHE A 74 15.67 -28.54 -37.81
N LYS A 75 16.51 -29.06 -38.74
CA LYS A 75 16.06 -30.06 -39.74
C LYS A 75 16.21 -31.53 -39.32
N ASP A 76 16.79 -31.84 -38.16
CA ASP A 76 17.16 -33.24 -37.83
C ASP A 76 16.30 -33.94 -36.76
N ALA A 77 15.32 -33.26 -36.14
CA ALA A 77 14.59 -33.84 -34.99
C ALA A 77 13.28 -34.59 -35.31
N LEU A 78 12.77 -34.58 -36.55
CA LEU A 78 11.43 -35.09 -36.86
C LEU A 78 11.30 -36.20 -37.90
N GLY A 79 12.39 -36.74 -38.46
CA GLY A 79 12.36 -38.02 -39.18
C GLY A 79 11.30 -38.18 -40.27
N LEU A 80 10.84 -37.09 -40.89
CA LEU A 80 9.90 -37.09 -42.01
C LEU A 80 10.56 -36.40 -43.19
N LYS A 81 10.92 -37.21 -44.19
CA LYS A 81 11.50 -36.78 -45.45
C LYS A 81 10.49 -35.93 -46.23
N ASP A 82 10.99 -34.84 -46.80
CA ASP A 82 10.29 -33.97 -47.74
C ASP A 82 9.63 -34.76 -48.88
N SER A 83 8.32 -34.56 -49.06
CA SER A 83 7.73 -34.52 -50.40
C SER A 83 6.38 -33.80 -50.39
N HIS A 84 6.36 -32.64 -51.05
CA HIS A 84 5.21 -31.95 -51.64
C HIS A 84 4.24 -31.16 -50.73
N SER A 85 4.51 -29.84 -50.68
CA SER A 85 3.56 -28.78 -51.05
C SER A 85 2.06 -29.07 -50.92
N ASN A 86 1.48 -28.73 -49.76
CA ASN A 86 0.26 -27.94 -49.62
C ASN A 86 0.02 -27.71 -48.12
N SER A 87 -0.09 -26.45 -47.71
CA SER A 87 -0.54 -26.08 -46.37
C SER A 87 -2.03 -26.43 -46.24
N GLU A 88 -2.37 -27.59 -45.68
CA GLU A 88 -3.75 -27.90 -45.34
C GLU A 88 -4.19 -27.07 -44.12
N GLN A 89 -5.03 -26.05 -44.36
CA GLN A 89 -5.77 -25.36 -43.33
C GLN A 89 -6.78 -26.32 -42.67
N VAL A 90 -6.66 -26.51 -41.36
CA VAL A 90 -7.56 -27.39 -40.59
C VAL A 90 -8.59 -26.54 -39.85
N ASP A 91 -9.80 -26.45 -40.39
CA ASP A 91 -10.93 -25.75 -39.77
C ASP A 91 -11.49 -26.56 -38.58
N ILE A 92 -11.52 -26.01 -37.37
CA ILE A 92 -12.15 -26.65 -36.19
C ILE A 92 -13.64 -26.27 -36.11
N VAL A 93 -14.52 -27.28 -36.08
CA VAL A 93 -15.99 -27.10 -36.09
C VAL A 93 -16.59 -27.28 -34.70
N GLN A 94 -15.96 -28.07 -33.82
CA GLN A 94 -16.44 -28.32 -32.47
C GLN A 94 -15.29 -28.46 -31.48
N VAL A 95 -15.46 -27.92 -30.27
CA VAL A 95 -14.53 -28.08 -29.14
C VAL A 95 -15.30 -28.55 -27.91
N LEU A 96 -14.73 -29.48 -27.18
CA LEU A 96 -15.27 -30.10 -25.97
C LEU A 96 -14.23 -30.01 -24.86
N HIS A 97 -14.62 -29.55 -23.67
CA HIS A 97 -13.70 -29.41 -22.53
C HIS A 97 -14.05 -30.38 -21.40
N CYS A 98 -13.04 -30.99 -20.79
CA CYS A 98 -13.15 -31.73 -19.54
C CYS A 98 -11.83 -31.66 -18.76
N ASP A 99 -11.86 -31.04 -17.57
CA ASP A 99 -10.76 -31.01 -16.58
C ASP A 99 -9.36 -30.73 -17.19
N GLY A 100 -9.30 -29.68 -18.03
CA GLY A 100 -8.06 -29.22 -18.66
C GLY A 100 -7.75 -29.83 -20.02
N LEU A 101 -8.53 -30.80 -20.52
CA LEU A 101 -8.42 -31.35 -21.88
C LEU A 101 -9.46 -30.79 -22.83
N LEU A 102 -9.05 -30.63 -24.09
CA LEU A 102 -9.87 -30.14 -25.19
C LEU A 102 -9.98 -31.20 -26.29
N LEU A 103 -11.18 -31.73 -26.58
CA LEU A 103 -11.45 -32.51 -27.77
C LEU A 103 -11.96 -31.59 -28.88
N CYS A 104 -11.15 -31.40 -29.92
CA CYS A 104 -11.45 -30.59 -31.08
C CYS A 104 -11.81 -31.49 -32.27
N THR A 105 -12.93 -31.23 -32.91
CA THR A 105 -13.35 -31.88 -34.17
C THR A 105 -13.17 -30.89 -35.31
N THR A 106 -12.50 -31.33 -36.36
CA THR A 106 -12.22 -30.55 -37.56
C THR A 106 -13.33 -30.73 -38.60
N LYS A 107 -13.33 -29.88 -39.62
CA LYS A 107 -14.36 -29.83 -40.68
C LYS A 107 -14.31 -31.03 -41.62
N ASP A 108 -13.14 -31.63 -41.77
CA ASP A 108 -12.89 -32.90 -42.43
C ASP A 108 -13.08 -34.10 -41.47
N ASN A 109 -13.75 -33.90 -40.33
CA ASN A 109 -14.10 -34.95 -39.38
C ASN A 109 -12.90 -35.66 -38.72
N ARG A 110 -11.72 -35.04 -38.71
CA ARG A 110 -10.60 -35.47 -37.87
C ARG A 110 -10.78 -34.93 -36.45
N HIS A 111 -10.27 -35.67 -35.47
CA HIS A 111 -10.50 -35.35 -34.07
C HIS A 111 -9.15 -35.32 -33.36
N VAL A 112 -8.89 -34.24 -32.65
CA VAL A 112 -7.67 -34.06 -31.88
C VAL A 112 -8.04 -33.79 -30.44
N VAL A 113 -7.47 -34.57 -29.54
CA VAL A 113 -7.51 -34.28 -28.12
C VAL A 113 -6.24 -33.54 -27.78
N TRP A 114 -6.41 -32.36 -27.20
CA TRP A 114 -5.36 -31.45 -26.89
C TRP A 114 -5.32 -31.23 -25.38
N ASN A 115 -4.15 -31.47 -24.79
CA ASN A 115 -3.83 -31.02 -23.45
C ASN A 115 -3.08 -29.69 -23.55
N PRO A 116 -3.76 -28.54 -23.46
CA PRO A 116 -3.10 -27.23 -23.52
C PRO A 116 -2.07 -27.00 -22.41
N CYS A 117 -2.11 -27.76 -21.31
CA CYS A 117 -1.16 -27.62 -20.20
C CYS A 117 0.14 -28.41 -20.43
N LEU A 118 0.07 -29.54 -21.15
CA LEU A 118 1.24 -30.38 -21.46
C LEU A 118 1.74 -30.21 -22.91
N GLY A 119 1.00 -29.48 -23.75
CA GLY A 119 1.32 -29.34 -25.17
C GLY A 119 1.08 -30.62 -26.00
N GLU A 120 0.57 -31.67 -25.36
CA GLU A 120 0.32 -32.96 -26.00
C GLU A 120 -0.94 -32.91 -26.86
N THR A 121 -0.81 -33.30 -28.13
CA THR A 121 -1.94 -33.50 -29.04
C THR A 121 -2.01 -34.96 -29.43
N HIS A 122 -3.17 -35.57 -29.23
CA HIS A 122 -3.44 -36.94 -29.61
C HIS A 122 -4.53 -36.97 -30.69
N TRP A 123 -4.15 -37.34 -31.90
CA TRP A 123 -5.09 -37.49 -33.01
C TRP A 123 -5.80 -38.83 -32.90
N ILE A 124 -7.12 -38.79 -32.86
CA ILE A 124 -7.95 -39.99 -32.79
C ILE A 124 -8.56 -40.23 -34.16
N GLN A 125 -8.21 -41.36 -34.75
CA GLN A 125 -8.79 -41.81 -36.01
C GLN A 125 -9.97 -42.74 -35.72
N PHE A 126 -11.17 -42.27 -36.06
CA PHE A 126 -12.39 -43.06 -35.92
C PHE A 126 -12.43 -44.16 -36.99
N LYS A 127 -12.79 -45.39 -36.58
CA LYS A 127 -13.00 -46.49 -37.53
C LYS A 127 -14.30 -46.23 -38.30
N VAL A 128 -14.16 -45.96 -39.60
CA VAL A 128 -15.20 -45.94 -40.64
C VAL A 128 -15.97 -44.62 -40.80
N ASP A 129 -15.75 -43.99 -41.96
CA ASP A 129 -16.43 -42.81 -42.48
C ASP A 129 -17.82 -43.19 -43.01
N TYR A 130 -18.79 -43.34 -42.10
CA TYR A 130 -20.21 -43.43 -42.49
C TYR A 130 -20.69 -42.01 -42.81
N GLY A 131 -20.69 -41.66 -44.10
CA GLY A 131 -20.96 -40.32 -44.61
C GLY A 131 -22.08 -39.54 -43.89
N ARG A 132 -21.77 -38.27 -43.56
CA ARG A 132 -22.65 -37.25 -42.95
C ARG A 132 -23.61 -37.81 -41.88
N VAL A 133 -23.03 -38.40 -40.84
CA VAL A 133 -23.77 -38.78 -39.62
C VAL A 133 -23.65 -37.67 -38.57
N TYR A 134 -24.77 -37.31 -37.94
CA TYR A 134 -24.76 -36.48 -36.73
C TYR A 134 -24.03 -37.25 -35.62
N SER A 135 -22.76 -36.94 -35.38
CA SER A 135 -21.96 -37.48 -34.29
C SER A 135 -22.10 -36.59 -33.05
N SER A 136 -22.20 -37.23 -31.87
CA SER A 136 -22.15 -36.53 -30.59
C SER A 136 -21.09 -37.20 -29.72
N PHE A 137 -20.13 -36.41 -29.26
CA PHE A 137 -19.05 -36.86 -28.38
C PHE A 137 -19.25 -36.35 -26.96
N ALA A 138 -18.75 -37.11 -25.99
CA ALA A 138 -18.61 -36.68 -24.60
C ALA A 138 -17.25 -37.12 -24.07
N LEU A 139 -16.65 -36.26 -23.24
CA LEU A 139 -15.32 -36.46 -22.68
C LEU A 139 -15.44 -36.60 -21.15
N GLY A 140 -14.87 -37.68 -20.63
CA GLY A 140 -14.85 -37.99 -19.19
C GLY A 140 -13.53 -38.62 -18.78
N TYR A 141 -13.37 -38.85 -17.48
CA TYR A 141 -12.17 -39.50 -16.94
C TYR A 141 -12.49 -40.37 -15.72
N ILE A 142 -11.62 -41.34 -15.47
CA ILE A 142 -11.62 -42.16 -14.26
C ILE A 142 -10.39 -41.78 -13.43
N GLN A 143 -10.61 -41.50 -12.15
CA GLN A 143 -9.55 -41.23 -11.19
C GLN A 143 -9.14 -42.53 -10.50
N ASN A 144 -7.91 -42.99 -10.75
CA ASN A 144 -7.32 -44.14 -10.04
C ASN A 144 -6.59 -43.66 -8.76
N ASN A 145 -6.46 -44.53 -7.76
CA ASN A 145 -5.94 -44.21 -6.40
C ASN A 145 -4.50 -43.65 -6.32
N GLU A 146 -3.84 -43.39 -7.46
CA GLU A 146 -2.49 -42.82 -7.55
C GLU A 146 -2.44 -41.69 -8.60
N SER A 147 -3.07 -40.54 -8.32
CA SER A 147 -2.91 -39.24 -9.02
C SER A 147 -2.98 -39.17 -10.58
N CYS A 148 -3.20 -40.27 -11.29
CA CYS A 148 -3.21 -40.35 -12.75
C CYS A 148 -4.64 -40.61 -13.23
N ARG A 149 -5.15 -39.72 -14.10
CA ARG A 149 -6.51 -39.78 -14.65
C ARG A 149 -6.49 -40.53 -15.98
N SER A 150 -7.34 -41.56 -16.12
CA SER A 150 -7.55 -42.24 -17.40
C SER A 150 -8.72 -41.58 -18.13
N TYR A 151 -8.43 -40.87 -19.22
CA TYR A 151 -9.44 -40.20 -20.03
C TYR A 151 -10.14 -41.17 -20.99
N LYS A 152 -11.43 -40.90 -21.25
CA LYS A 152 -12.28 -41.69 -22.13
C LYS A 152 -13.18 -40.78 -22.96
N ILE A 153 -13.44 -41.16 -24.22
CA ILE A 153 -14.40 -40.48 -25.09
C ILE A 153 -15.55 -41.42 -25.36
N LEU A 154 -16.76 -40.98 -25.03
CA LEU A 154 -18.00 -41.62 -25.46
C LEU A 154 -18.41 -41.02 -26.80
N TRP A 155 -18.52 -41.87 -27.81
CA TRP A 155 -19.03 -41.52 -29.13
C TRP A 155 -20.38 -42.16 -29.37
N ARG A 156 -21.35 -41.34 -29.78
CA ARG A 156 -22.63 -41.81 -30.31
C ARG A 156 -22.62 -41.71 -31.82
N TRP A 157 -22.96 -42.81 -32.48
CA TRP A 157 -23.14 -42.86 -33.93
C TRP A 157 -24.53 -43.37 -34.31
N LYS A 158 -24.94 -43.03 -35.53
CA LYS A 158 -26.22 -43.43 -36.13
C LYS A 158 -25.95 -43.83 -37.57
N SER A 159 -26.16 -45.10 -37.93
CA SER A 159 -26.03 -45.49 -39.34
C SER A 159 -27.18 -44.91 -40.16
N ASN A 160 -26.86 -44.40 -41.34
CA ASN A 160 -27.79 -43.80 -42.29
C ASN A 160 -28.10 -44.73 -43.48
N ASP A 161 -27.81 -46.03 -43.34
CA ASP A 161 -28.02 -46.97 -44.44
C ASP A 161 -29.51 -47.11 -44.77
N TYR A 162 -29.92 -46.53 -45.91
CA TYR A 162 -31.29 -46.57 -46.40
C TYR A 162 -31.72 -47.96 -46.91
N LYS A 163 -30.85 -48.97 -46.84
CA LYS A 163 -31.07 -50.31 -47.44
C LYS A 163 -31.16 -51.47 -46.47
N SER A 164 -31.11 -51.28 -45.15
CA SER A 164 -31.48 -52.34 -44.20
C SER A 164 -32.17 -51.80 -42.95
N SER A 165 -33.29 -52.42 -42.57
CA SER A 165 -34.02 -52.18 -41.32
C SER A 165 -33.32 -52.92 -40.17
N PRO A 166 -33.29 -52.43 -38.91
CA PRO A 166 -33.65 -51.12 -38.39
C PRO A 166 -32.43 -50.18 -38.30
N ARG A 167 -32.68 -48.87 -38.16
CA ARG A 167 -31.64 -47.83 -37.95
C ARG A 167 -30.72 -48.19 -36.77
N GLN A 168 -29.54 -48.76 -37.04
CA GLN A 168 -28.57 -49.05 -36.00
C GLN A 168 -28.04 -47.75 -35.38
N ARG A 169 -28.14 -47.66 -34.06
CA ARG A 169 -27.57 -46.59 -33.23
C ARG A 169 -26.73 -47.27 -32.17
N GLY A 170 -25.47 -46.88 -32.06
CA GLY A 170 -24.52 -47.47 -31.12
C GLY A 170 -23.84 -46.41 -30.27
N PHE A 171 -23.34 -46.84 -29.12
CA PHE A 171 -22.40 -46.08 -28.31
C PHE A 171 -21.07 -46.82 -28.27
N GLU A 172 -19.99 -46.11 -28.54
CA GLU A 172 -18.63 -46.64 -28.41
C GLU A 172 -17.84 -45.79 -27.43
N ILE A 173 -16.98 -46.44 -26.66
CA ILE A 173 -16.00 -45.76 -25.83
C ILE A 173 -14.61 -45.96 -26.42
N TYR A 174 -13.89 -44.86 -26.53
CA TYR A 174 -12.46 -44.84 -26.76
C TYR A 174 -11.74 -44.59 -25.45
N GLU A 175 -10.74 -45.41 -25.17
CA GLU A 175 -9.89 -45.30 -24.00
C GLU A 175 -8.48 -44.93 -24.43
N PHE A 176 -7.95 -43.83 -23.89
CA PHE A 176 -6.69 -43.24 -24.35
C PHE A 176 -5.48 -44.14 -24.05
N ILE A 177 -5.48 -44.84 -22.92
CA ILE A 177 -4.34 -45.69 -22.51
C ILE A 177 -4.19 -46.89 -23.45
N SER A 178 -5.31 -47.47 -23.89
CA SER A 178 -5.31 -48.68 -24.72
C SER A 178 -5.41 -48.40 -26.22
N ASP A 179 -5.63 -47.13 -26.61
CA ASP A 179 -5.85 -46.64 -27.99
C ASP A 179 -6.85 -47.50 -28.77
N LYS A 180 -7.94 -47.90 -28.09
CA LYS A 180 -8.93 -48.84 -28.64
C LYS A 180 -10.36 -48.34 -28.42
N TRP A 181 -11.16 -48.51 -29.48
CA TRP A 181 -12.61 -48.40 -29.45
C TRP A 181 -13.24 -49.71 -28.97
N ARG A 182 -14.25 -49.62 -28.13
CA ARG A 182 -15.11 -50.74 -27.73
C ARG A 182 -16.58 -50.31 -27.72
N VAL A 183 -17.45 -51.19 -28.18
CA VAL A 183 -18.91 -50.99 -28.20
C VAL A 183 -19.47 -51.22 -26.79
N ILE A 184 -20.45 -50.40 -26.39
CA ILE A 184 -21.20 -50.60 -25.14
C ILE A 184 -22.47 -51.39 -25.46
N ASP A 185 -22.50 -52.68 -25.12
CA ASP A 185 -23.62 -53.59 -25.44
C ASP A 185 -24.82 -53.50 -24.46
N ASP A 186 -24.68 -52.81 -23.33
CA ASP A 186 -25.61 -52.87 -22.18
C ASP A 186 -26.55 -51.65 -22.08
N VAL A 187 -27.12 -51.21 -23.21
CA VAL A 187 -28.13 -50.14 -23.22
C VAL A 187 -29.45 -50.71 -23.70
N ASN A 188 -30.41 -50.86 -22.78
CA ASN A 188 -31.79 -51.25 -23.07
C ASN A 188 -32.34 -50.37 -24.20
N HIS A 189 -32.40 -50.96 -25.40
CA HIS A 189 -32.40 -50.23 -26.68
C HIS A 189 -33.65 -49.37 -26.89
N ASP A 190 -34.76 -49.62 -26.22
CA ASP A 190 -36.01 -48.93 -26.50
C ASP A 190 -36.20 -47.60 -25.75
N SER A 191 -35.59 -47.43 -24.57
CA SER A 191 -35.85 -46.24 -23.71
C SER A 191 -35.02 -45.00 -24.04
N LEU A 192 -33.84 -45.16 -24.66
CA LEU A 192 -32.93 -44.05 -24.99
C LEU A 192 -32.93 -43.67 -26.48
N VAL A 193 -33.60 -44.47 -27.33
CA VAL A 193 -33.53 -44.36 -28.79
C VAL A 193 -34.51 -43.34 -29.37
N ASN A 194 -35.58 -42.95 -28.68
CA ASN A 194 -36.51 -41.94 -29.20
C ASN A 194 -36.04 -40.48 -29.06
N HIS A 195 -34.93 -40.23 -28.36
CA HIS A 195 -34.39 -38.86 -28.22
C HIS A 195 -33.52 -38.47 -29.44
N ASN A 196 -34.20 -38.03 -30.51
CA ASN A 196 -33.59 -37.44 -31.70
C ASN A 196 -32.88 -36.09 -31.42
N TYR A 197 -32.97 -35.54 -30.20
CA TYR A 197 -32.56 -34.17 -29.86
C TYR A 197 -31.31 -34.04 -28.97
N LEU A 198 -30.67 -35.14 -28.55
CA LEU A 198 -29.43 -35.11 -27.75
C LEU A 198 -28.31 -34.25 -28.37
N GLY A 199 -28.26 -34.10 -29.71
CA GLY A 199 -27.25 -33.29 -30.41
C GLY A 199 -27.46 -31.77 -30.35
N ARG A 200 -28.63 -31.29 -29.89
CA ARG A 200 -28.94 -29.85 -29.74
C ARG A 200 -28.99 -29.38 -28.29
N CYS A 201 -28.86 -30.27 -27.31
CA CYS A 201 -29.00 -29.94 -25.89
C CYS A 201 -27.68 -29.49 -25.26
N CYS A 202 -27.76 -28.55 -24.30
CA CYS A 202 -26.61 -28.12 -23.51
C CYS A 202 -26.04 -29.31 -22.72
N ARG A 203 -24.73 -29.54 -22.84
CA ARG A 203 -24.01 -30.65 -22.21
C ARG A 203 -22.88 -30.11 -21.34
N VAL A 204 -22.66 -30.73 -20.18
CA VAL A 204 -21.66 -30.30 -19.20
C VAL A 204 -20.92 -31.53 -18.68
N SER A 205 -19.58 -31.45 -18.62
CA SER A 205 -18.74 -32.45 -17.97
C SER A 205 -18.33 -31.96 -16.58
N LEU A 206 -18.49 -32.80 -15.56
CA LEU A 206 -18.22 -32.46 -14.16
C LEU A 206 -17.77 -33.71 -13.40
N LYS A 207 -16.68 -33.62 -12.62
CA LYS A 207 -16.09 -34.72 -11.82
C LYS A 207 -15.93 -36.04 -12.60
N GLY A 208 -15.47 -35.97 -13.84
CA GLY A 208 -15.24 -37.13 -14.71
C GLY A 208 -16.46 -37.67 -15.44
N ASN A 209 -17.68 -37.21 -15.13
CA ASN A 209 -18.94 -37.63 -15.75
C ASN A 209 -19.53 -36.55 -16.68
N THR A 210 -20.42 -36.94 -17.61
CA THR A 210 -21.10 -35.99 -18.51
C THR A 210 -22.62 -36.01 -18.31
N TYR A 211 -23.24 -34.83 -18.36
CA TYR A 211 -24.65 -34.59 -18.08
C TYR A 211 -25.38 -33.92 -19.26
N TRP A 212 -26.63 -34.29 -19.49
CA TRP A 212 -27.52 -33.75 -20.53
C TRP A 212 -28.93 -33.50 -20.02
N LEU A 213 -29.60 -32.47 -20.56
CA LEU A 213 -31.04 -32.32 -20.46
C LEU A 213 -31.73 -33.14 -21.56
N VAL A 214 -32.75 -33.90 -21.20
CA VAL A 214 -33.50 -34.77 -22.12
C VAL A 214 -35.00 -34.53 -21.95
N ASP A 215 -35.68 -34.23 -23.06
CA ASP A 215 -37.14 -34.15 -23.16
C ASP A 215 -37.72 -35.57 -23.23
N ASP A 216 -38.59 -35.92 -22.27
CA ASP A 216 -39.36 -37.15 -22.30
C ASP A 216 -40.61 -36.97 -23.17
N VAL A 217 -40.77 -37.84 -24.17
CA VAL A 217 -41.81 -37.71 -25.20
C VAL A 217 -43.15 -38.22 -24.70
N GLU A 218 -43.16 -39.14 -23.72
CA GLU A 218 -44.39 -39.76 -23.23
C GLU A 218 -45.15 -38.88 -22.22
N ASP A 219 -44.43 -38.22 -21.30
CA ASP A 219 -45.03 -37.39 -20.22
C ASP A 219 -44.84 -35.88 -20.40
N ASN A 220 -44.27 -35.44 -21.53
CA ASN A 220 -43.97 -34.03 -21.81
C ASN A 220 -43.13 -33.36 -20.69
N SER A 221 -42.33 -34.16 -19.98
CA SER A 221 -41.49 -33.77 -18.85
C SER A 221 -40.01 -33.76 -19.24
N ARG A 222 -39.18 -33.03 -18.50
CA ARG A 222 -37.72 -33.03 -18.72
C ARG A 222 -37.02 -33.82 -17.63
N SER A 223 -35.98 -34.54 -18.01
CA SER A 223 -35.11 -35.29 -17.09
C SER A 223 -33.65 -34.96 -17.34
N LEU A 224 -32.80 -35.16 -16.32
CA LEU A 224 -31.36 -35.02 -16.45
C LEU A 224 -30.76 -36.41 -16.68
N LEU A 225 -30.03 -36.60 -17.78
CA LEU A 225 -29.33 -37.84 -18.08
C LEU A 225 -27.85 -37.68 -17.75
N MET A 226 -27.26 -38.63 -17.03
CA MET A 226 -25.83 -38.70 -16.72
C MET A 226 -25.24 -39.94 -17.36
N PHE A 227 -24.04 -39.82 -17.93
CA PHE A 227 -23.20 -40.96 -18.29
C PHE A 227 -22.06 -41.03 -17.30
N ASP A 228 -22.04 -42.12 -16.53
CA ASP A 228 -20.98 -42.40 -15.58
C ASP A 228 -19.81 -43.05 -16.33
N PHE A 229 -18.65 -42.39 -16.42
CA PHE A 229 -17.49 -42.95 -17.11
C PHE A 229 -16.75 -44.00 -16.27
N LYS A 230 -17.01 -44.07 -14.96
CA LYS A 230 -16.45 -45.09 -14.06
C LYS A 230 -17.23 -46.41 -14.16
N THR A 231 -18.56 -46.36 -14.17
CA THR A 231 -19.41 -47.57 -14.32
C THR A 231 -19.85 -47.83 -15.76
N GLU A 232 -19.62 -46.87 -16.67
CA GLU A 232 -19.93 -46.92 -18.11
C GLU A 232 -21.42 -47.16 -18.41
N ARG A 233 -22.28 -46.60 -17.57
CA ARG A 233 -23.73 -46.76 -17.62
C ARG A 233 -24.44 -45.41 -17.62
N PHE A 234 -25.58 -45.35 -18.30
CA PHE A 234 -26.48 -44.21 -18.24
C PHE A 234 -27.32 -44.25 -16.96
N LYS A 235 -27.42 -43.11 -16.27
CA LYS A 235 -28.29 -42.92 -15.10
C LYS A 235 -29.22 -41.74 -15.33
N ARG A 236 -30.51 -41.94 -15.08
CA ARG A 236 -31.52 -40.88 -15.13
C ARG A 236 -31.63 -40.23 -13.75
N LEU A 237 -31.52 -38.91 -13.71
CA LEU A 237 -31.55 -38.10 -12.49
C LEU A 237 -32.77 -37.18 -12.54
N CYS A 238 -33.40 -36.99 -11.38
CA CYS A 238 -34.56 -36.12 -11.24
C CYS A 238 -34.16 -34.64 -11.29
N LEU A 239 -34.90 -33.86 -12.07
CA LEU A 239 -34.87 -32.40 -12.03
C LEU A 239 -35.79 -31.88 -10.92
N PRO A 240 -35.65 -30.60 -10.50
CA PRO A 240 -36.67 -29.94 -9.68
C PRO A 240 -38.05 -30.03 -10.34
N HIS A 241 -39.10 -30.06 -9.53
CA HIS A 241 -40.46 -30.00 -10.08
C HIS A 241 -40.75 -28.58 -10.58
N PHE A 242 -41.06 -28.44 -11.87
CA PHE A 242 -41.41 -27.17 -12.49
C PHE A 242 -42.86 -27.22 -12.98
N GLU A 243 -43.69 -26.27 -12.56
CA GLU A 243 -45.13 -26.28 -12.80
C GLU A 243 -45.54 -26.05 -14.28
N ASN A 244 -44.63 -25.57 -15.15
CA ASN A 244 -44.95 -25.17 -16.54
C ASN A 244 -43.85 -25.52 -17.55
N VAL A 245 -44.21 -25.66 -18.84
CA VAL A 245 -43.27 -25.88 -19.95
C VAL A 245 -42.42 -24.62 -20.21
N GLY A 246 -41.27 -24.54 -19.56
CA GLY A 246 -40.28 -23.45 -19.69
C GLY A 246 -39.04 -23.86 -20.49
N HIS A 247 -38.11 -22.94 -20.71
CA HIS A 247 -36.77 -23.27 -21.23
C HIS A 247 -35.81 -23.56 -20.09
N MET A 248 -34.91 -24.53 -20.30
CA MET A 248 -33.90 -24.93 -19.32
C MET A 248 -32.51 -24.95 -19.94
N VAL A 249 -31.50 -24.50 -19.20
CA VAL A 249 -30.10 -24.53 -19.60
C VAL A 249 -29.27 -25.12 -18.45
N LEU A 250 -28.33 -26.02 -18.79
CA LEU A 250 -27.44 -26.68 -17.83
C LEU A 250 -26.09 -25.98 -17.80
N SER A 251 -25.55 -25.77 -16.60
CA SER A 251 -24.21 -25.19 -16.37
C SER A 251 -23.61 -25.75 -15.07
N PHE A 252 -22.45 -25.27 -14.64
CA PHE A 252 -21.81 -25.64 -13.38
C PHE A 252 -21.35 -24.41 -12.59
N VAL A 253 -21.21 -24.59 -11.28
CA VAL A 253 -20.73 -23.55 -10.35
C VAL A 253 -19.44 -24.04 -9.71
N ARG A 254 -18.39 -23.22 -9.80
CA ARG A 254 -17.05 -23.46 -9.22
C ARG A 254 -16.44 -24.84 -9.52
N GLU A 255 -16.76 -25.42 -10.67
CA GLU A 255 -16.31 -26.76 -11.11
C GLU A 255 -16.70 -27.93 -10.18
N GLU A 256 -17.65 -27.73 -9.26
CA GLU A 256 -18.03 -28.76 -8.27
C GLU A 256 -19.53 -29.06 -8.18
N GLN A 257 -20.39 -28.11 -8.57
CA GLN A 257 -21.84 -28.21 -8.45
C GLN A 257 -22.53 -28.05 -9.81
N LEU A 258 -23.64 -28.76 -10.00
CA LEU A 258 -24.44 -28.66 -11.22
C LEU A 258 -25.50 -27.56 -11.01
N SER A 259 -25.74 -26.76 -12.04
CA SER A 259 -26.77 -25.72 -12.02
C SER A 259 -27.71 -25.83 -13.21
N VAL A 260 -28.98 -25.59 -12.94
CA VAL A 260 -30.05 -25.52 -13.94
C VAL A 260 -30.70 -24.16 -13.82
N LEU A 261 -30.67 -23.41 -14.91
CA LEU A 261 -31.52 -22.25 -15.07
C LEU A 261 -32.84 -22.69 -15.69
N TYR A 262 -33.94 -22.34 -15.06
CA TYR A 262 -35.29 -22.49 -15.57
C TYR A 262 -35.92 -21.10 -15.80
N TRP A 263 -36.61 -20.96 -16.93
CA TRP A 263 -37.43 -19.79 -17.22
C TRP A 263 -38.78 -20.23 -17.78
N SER A 264 -39.86 -19.76 -17.16
CA SER A 264 -41.24 -20.06 -17.54
C SER A 264 -41.68 -19.26 -18.77
N ARG A 265 -42.28 -19.91 -19.77
CA ARG A 265 -42.85 -19.19 -20.94
C ARG A 265 -44.10 -18.36 -20.60
N THR A 266 -44.81 -18.71 -19.54
CA THR A 266 -46.13 -18.15 -19.20
C THR A 266 -46.07 -17.12 -18.07
N THR A 267 -45.05 -17.20 -17.21
CA THR A 267 -44.82 -16.25 -16.12
C THR A 267 -43.46 -15.60 -16.29
N PRO A 268 -43.28 -14.33 -15.89
CA PRO A 268 -41.99 -13.66 -15.92
C PRO A 268 -41.05 -14.19 -14.81
N LYS A 269 -41.04 -15.50 -14.53
CA LYS A 269 -40.28 -16.11 -13.44
C LYS A 269 -39.03 -16.81 -13.99
N MET A 270 -37.89 -16.46 -13.42
CA MET A 270 -36.58 -17.04 -13.73
C MET A 270 -35.96 -17.58 -12.44
N GLU A 271 -35.62 -18.86 -12.47
CA GLU A 271 -35.14 -19.62 -11.32
C GLU A 271 -33.79 -20.28 -11.63
N ILE A 272 -32.79 -20.07 -10.78
CA ILE A 272 -31.52 -20.82 -10.84
C ILE A 272 -31.50 -21.81 -9.69
N TRP A 273 -31.41 -23.09 -10.05
CA TRP A 273 -31.31 -24.21 -9.12
C TRP A 273 -29.90 -24.76 -9.15
N ILE A 274 -29.29 -24.97 -7.99
CA ILE A 274 -27.96 -25.54 -7.84
C ILE A 274 -28.05 -26.82 -7.02
N THR A 275 -27.28 -27.85 -7.35
CA THR A 275 -27.25 -29.09 -6.57
C THR A 275 -26.37 -28.94 -5.34
N ASN A 276 -26.85 -29.45 -4.20
CA ASN A 276 -26.09 -29.40 -2.95
C ASN A 276 -25.05 -30.54 -2.84
N ASN A 277 -25.21 -31.65 -3.58
CA ASN A 277 -24.23 -32.74 -3.65
C ASN A 277 -24.44 -33.61 -4.92
N ILE A 278 -23.37 -34.20 -5.48
CA ILE A 278 -23.39 -35.07 -6.69
C ILE A 278 -22.70 -36.42 -6.39
N ASP A 279 -22.81 -36.92 -5.17
CA ASP A 279 -22.31 -38.26 -4.83
C ASP A 279 -23.25 -39.35 -5.38
N THR A 280 -22.64 -40.38 -5.98
CA THR A 280 -23.18 -41.19 -7.07
C THR A 280 -24.39 -42.09 -6.74
N ASP A 281 -24.97 -42.08 -5.54
CA ASP A 281 -26.10 -42.97 -5.17
C ASP A 281 -27.31 -42.30 -4.51
N ALA A 282 -27.34 -40.97 -4.40
CA ALA A 282 -28.48 -40.25 -3.82
C ALA A 282 -29.29 -39.45 -4.86
N THR A 283 -30.59 -39.30 -4.63
CA THR A 283 -31.46 -38.34 -5.31
C THR A 283 -30.85 -36.94 -5.22
N LEU A 284 -30.63 -36.27 -6.36
CA LEU A 284 -30.08 -34.92 -6.38
C LEU A 284 -31.01 -33.97 -5.59
N LEU A 285 -30.48 -33.37 -4.52
CA LEU A 285 -31.16 -32.30 -3.80
C LEU A 285 -30.79 -30.96 -4.44
N TRP A 286 -31.80 -30.33 -5.05
CA TRP A 286 -31.67 -29.02 -5.67
C TRP A 286 -32.05 -27.92 -4.68
N ARG A 287 -31.21 -26.88 -4.60
CA ARG A 287 -31.49 -25.65 -3.86
C ARG A 287 -31.77 -24.53 -4.85
N LEU A 288 -32.90 -23.85 -4.65
CA LEU A 288 -33.19 -22.60 -5.35
C LEU A 288 -32.20 -21.54 -4.88
N HIS A 289 -31.32 -21.11 -5.78
CA HIS A 289 -30.29 -20.12 -5.51
C HIS A 289 -30.75 -18.71 -5.86
N LEU A 290 -31.54 -18.57 -6.93
CA LEU A 290 -32.08 -17.29 -7.38
C LEU A 290 -33.53 -17.48 -7.83
N ASP A 291 -34.44 -16.64 -7.34
CA ASP A 291 -35.81 -16.49 -7.83
C ASP A 291 -36.06 -15.01 -8.12
N THR A 292 -36.21 -14.65 -9.39
CA THR A 292 -36.41 -13.26 -9.82
C THR A 292 -37.51 -13.14 -10.86
N ARG A 293 -38.18 -11.98 -10.90
CA ARG A 293 -39.18 -11.67 -11.91
C ARG A 293 -38.60 -10.81 -13.03
N PHE A 294 -38.75 -11.22 -14.28
CA PHE A 294 -38.15 -10.57 -15.45
C PHE A 294 -39.15 -10.37 -16.60
N ASN A 295 -39.29 -9.14 -17.10
CA ASN A 295 -40.33 -8.75 -18.07
C ASN A 295 -39.92 -8.84 -19.55
N CYS A 296 -38.75 -9.40 -19.88
CA CYS A 296 -38.30 -9.47 -21.28
C CYS A 296 -37.76 -10.86 -21.64
N VAL A 297 -38.46 -11.57 -22.52
CA VAL A 297 -38.10 -12.91 -23.00
C VAL A 297 -37.21 -12.82 -24.24
N ARG A 298 -35.98 -13.33 -24.14
CA ARG A 298 -35.20 -13.85 -25.29
C ARG A 298 -34.69 -15.25 -24.91
N ILE A 299 -34.73 -16.19 -25.86
CA ILE A 299 -34.23 -17.55 -25.66
C ILE A 299 -32.71 -17.47 -25.45
N PHE A 300 -32.15 -18.15 -24.46
CA PHE A 300 -30.70 -18.17 -24.24
C PHE A 300 -30.14 -19.56 -24.52
N SER A 301 -29.00 -19.64 -25.20
CA SER A 301 -28.32 -20.89 -25.60
C SER A 301 -27.21 -21.30 -24.66
N SER A 302 -26.67 -20.39 -23.83
CA SER A 302 -25.67 -20.70 -22.81
C SER A 302 -25.77 -19.74 -21.61
N LEU A 303 -25.32 -20.22 -20.45
CA LEU A 303 -25.40 -19.53 -19.17
C LEU A 303 -24.07 -19.63 -18.41
N TYR A 304 -23.56 -18.49 -17.95
CA TYR A 304 -22.48 -18.42 -16.98
C TYR A 304 -22.96 -17.79 -15.68
N PHE A 305 -22.70 -18.46 -14.56
CA PHE A 305 -23.06 -18.02 -13.22
C PHE A 305 -21.80 -17.79 -12.39
N GLU A 306 -21.57 -16.55 -11.96
CA GLU A 306 -20.47 -16.19 -11.05
C GLU A 306 -21.02 -15.96 -9.64
N GLU A 307 -20.78 -16.91 -8.74
CA GLU A 307 -21.32 -16.90 -7.38
C GLU A 307 -20.83 -15.70 -6.57
N GLU A 308 -19.56 -15.31 -6.71
CA GLU A 308 -18.97 -14.20 -5.94
C GLU A 308 -19.55 -12.83 -6.29
N LYS A 309 -19.99 -12.66 -7.54
CA LYS A 309 -20.50 -11.37 -8.06
C LYS A 309 -22.02 -11.35 -8.23
N LYS A 310 -22.70 -12.50 -8.03
CA LYS A 310 -24.13 -12.71 -8.33
C LYS A 310 -24.50 -12.33 -9.77
N VAL A 311 -23.57 -12.52 -10.71
CA VAL A 311 -23.77 -12.15 -12.12
C VAL A 311 -24.20 -13.38 -12.91
N VAL A 312 -25.28 -13.22 -13.67
CA VAL A 312 -25.77 -14.19 -14.64
C VAL A 312 -25.51 -13.62 -16.03
N LEU A 313 -24.71 -14.32 -16.83
CA LEU A 313 -24.40 -13.98 -18.22
C LEU A 313 -25.14 -14.94 -19.13
N CYS A 314 -26.05 -14.40 -19.95
CA CYS A 314 -26.85 -15.18 -20.89
C CYS A 314 -26.51 -14.77 -22.33
N CYS A 315 -26.18 -15.74 -23.18
CA CYS A 315 -25.97 -15.53 -24.62
C CYS A 315 -27.13 -16.13 -25.41
N ASN A 316 -27.63 -15.41 -26.42
CA ASN A 316 -28.63 -15.92 -27.37
C ASN A 316 -27.95 -16.20 -28.72
N VAL A 317 -28.22 -17.35 -29.32
CA VAL A 317 -27.77 -17.71 -30.66
C VAL A 317 -28.99 -18.12 -31.49
N ASN A 318 -29.26 -17.33 -32.53
CA ASN A 318 -30.19 -17.50 -33.65
C ASN A 318 -31.53 -16.74 -33.59
N ASP A 319 -31.61 -15.68 -34.40
CA ASP A 319 -32.73 -15.52 -35.33
C ASP A 319 -32.23 -14.82 -36.61
N ASP A 320 -32.00 -15.61 -37.67
CA ASP A 320 -31.35 -15.22 -38.93
C ASP A 320 -32.19 -14.29 -39.83
N LYS A 321 -33.17 -13.56 -39.30
CA LYS A 321 -34.11 -12.78 -40.12
C LYS A 321 -34.33 -11.31 -39.76
N ILE A 322 -33.63 -10.74 -38.78
CA ILE A 322 -33.77 -9.30 -38.48
C ILE A 322 -32.38 -8.65 -38.31
N SER A 323 -32.02 -7.83 -39.30
CA SER A 323 -30.94 -6.83 -39.38
C SER A 323 -29.67 -7.03 -38.53
N LYS A 324 -28.54 -7.18 -39.24
CA LYS A 324 -27.15 -6.98 -38.78
C LYS A 324 -27.04 -5.92 -37.67
N ASN A 325 -27.01 -6.35 -36.41
CA ASN A 325 -26.46 -5.62 -35.26
C ASN A 325 -26.32 -6.60 -34.08
N MET A 326 -25.06 -6.92 -33.76
CA MET A 326 -24.48 -7.51 -32.53
C MET A 326 -25.19 -8.67 -31.78
N PRO A 327 -24.43 -9.69 -31.31
CA PRO A 327 -24.92 -10.58 -30.26
C PRO A 327 -25.18 -9.77 -28.99
N THR A 328 -26.43 -9.71 -28.54
CA THR A 328 -26.78 -9.12 -27.23
C THR A 328 -26.34 -10.05 -26.10
N MET A 329 -25.27 -9.71 -25.38
CA MET A 329 -25.07 -10.15 -24.01
C MET A 329 -25.91 -9.27 -23.08
N ALA A 330 -26.71 -9.89 -22.21
CA ALA A 330 -27.38 -9.18 -21.12
C ALA A 330 -26.64 -9.51 -19.81
N MET A 331 -26.14 -8.48 -19.14
CA MET A 331 -25.55 -8.59 -17.80
C MET A 331 -26.64 -8.25 -16.79
N LEU A 332 -27.11 -9.24 -16.03
CA LEU A 332 -28.06 -9.02 -14.94
C LEU A 332 -27.30 -8.53 -13.70
N GLY A 333 -27.02 -7.22 -13.62
CA GLY A 333 -26.26 -6.59 -12.55
C GLY A 333 -27.12 -5.73 -11.60
N ASN A 334 -26.86 -5.89 -10.30
CA ASN A 334 -27.18 -4.96 -9.20
C ASN A 334 -28.65 -4.63 -8.89
N VAL A 335 -29.50 -5.65 -8.71
CA VAL A 335 -30.71 -5.52 -7.88
C VAL A 335 -30.84 -6.74 -6.95
N LEU A 336 -29.96 -6.86 -5.95
CA LEU A 336 -30.10 -7.87 -4.89
C LEU A 336 -29.57 -7.33 -3.55
N HIS A 337 -30.37 -6.49 -2.88
CA HIS A 337 -30.32 -6.42 -1.43
C HIS A 337 -31.01 -7.67 -0.87
N LEU A 338 -30.21 -8.64 -0.40
CA LEU A 338 -30.70 -9.75 0.40
C LEU A 338 -29.96 -9.72 1.75
N SER A 339 -30.74 -9.59 2.81
CA SER A 339 -30.32 -9.75 4.20
C SER A 339 -29.76 -11.16 4.44
N PRO A 340 -28.77 -11.35 5.33
CA PRO A 340 -28.25 -12.67 5.64
C PRO A 340 -29.27 -13.46 6.48
N MET A 341 -29.75 -14.59 5.96
CA MET A 341 -30.31 -15.65 6.80
C MET A 341 -29.15 -16.38 7.49
N VAL A 342 -29.24 -16.41 8.81
CA VAL A 342 -28.43 -17.22 9.72
C VAL A 342 -28.56 -18.71 9.34
N LEU A 343 -27.44 -19.38 9.07
CA LEU A 343 -27.36 -20.84 9.11
C LEU A 343 -27.06 -21.24 10.55
N ALA A 344 -28.10 -21.66 11.28
CA ALA A 344 -27.95 -22.29 12.59
C ALA A 344 -27.28 -23.66 12.42
N THR A 345 -26.19 -23.89 13.14
CA THR A 345 -25.60 -25.19 13.37
C THR A 345 -26.57 -26.06 14.18
N THR A 346 -26.94 -27.20 13.60
CA THR A 346 -27.61 -28.29 14.30
C THR A 346 -26.66 -28.90 15.33
N THR A 347 -26.90 -28.61 16.61
CA THR A 347 -26.49 -29.51 17.70
C THR A 347 -27.73 -30.16 18.28
N THR A 348 -27.70 -31.48 18.23
CA THR A 348 -28.70 -32.41 18.72
C THR A 348 -28.70 -32.42 20.25
N THR A 349 -29.80 -31.96 20.86
CA THR A 349 -30.21 -32.45 22.19
C THR A 349 -31.73 -32.56 22.27
N LYS A 350 -32.14 -33.67 22.90
CA LYS A 350 -33.47 -34.31 22.96
C LYS A 350 -34.68 -33.39 23.25
N PRO A 351 -35.88 -33.82 22.83
CA PRO A 351 -37.13 -33.15 23.19
C PRO A 351 -37.43 -33.35 24.68
N SER A 352 -37.54 -32.25 25.42
CA SER A 352 -38.26 -32.26 26.69
C SER A 352 -39.62 -31.59 26.46
N LEU A 353 -40.66 -32.42 26.53
CA LEU A 353 -42.03 -32.02 26.79
C LEU A 353 -42.04 -31.03 27.95
N LEU A 354 -42.65 -29.85 27.78
CA LEU A 354 -43.31 -29.12 28.87
C LEU A 354 -44.27 -28.06 28.31
N ASN A 355 -45.55 -28.37 28.53
CA ASN A 355 -46.68 -27.47 28.74
C ASN A 355 -47.17 -26.60 27.58
N GLN A 356 -48.15 -27.16 26.86
CA GLN A 356 -49.38 -26.43 26.58
C GLN A 356 -49.86 -25.73 27.87
N SER A 357 -49.64 -24.42 27.97
CA SER A 357 -50.37 -23.58 28.92
C SER A 357 -51.31 -22.67 28.14
N LYS A 358 -52.58 -22.90 28.45
CA LYS A 358 -53.80 -22.15 28.18
C LYS A 358 -53.61 -20.72 27.68
N CYS A 359 -54.39 -20.41 26.65
CA CYS A 359 -54.80 -19.07 26.24
C CYS A 359 -55.21 -18.22 27.46
N THR A 360 -54.27 -17.43 28.00
CA THR A 360 -54.56 -16.39 28.98
C THR A 360 -54.82 -15.09 28.22
N LYS A 361 -55.95 -14.44 28.52
CA LYS A 361 -56.33 -13.12 27.99
C LYS A 361 -55.11 -12.19 27.94
N ALA A 362 -54.77 -11.70 26.74
CA ALA A 362 -53.72 -10.72 26.55
C ALA A 362 -54.12 -9.43 27.27
N THR A 363 -53.44 -9.11 28.38
CA THR A 363 -53.65 -7.86 29.11
C THR A 363 -52.55 -6.86 28.72
N PRO A 364 -52.82 -5.54 28.68
CA PRO A 364 -51.82 -4.51 28.36
C PRO A 364 -50.55 -4.54 29.24
N SER A 365 -50.60 -5.21 30.40
CA SER A 365 -49.46 -5.42 31.31
C SER A 365 -48.43 -6.44 30.78
N SER A 366 -48.82 -7.37 29.90
CA SER A 366 -47.93 -8.41 29.35
C SER A 366 -46.95 -7.91 28.28
N LEU A 367 -47.19 -6.72 27.70
CA LEU A 367 -46.35 -6.12 26.67
C LEU A 367 -44.95 -5.71 27.17
N LYS A 368 -44.81 -5.37 28.47
CA LYS A 368 -43.50 -5.02 29.08
C LYS A 368 -42.50 -6.17 29.06
N ASN A 369 -42.98 -7.41 28.94
CA ASN A 369 -42.13 -8.61 29.03
C ASN A 369 -41.63 -9.12 27.68
N CYS A 370 -42.08 -8.55 26.54
CA CYS A 370 -41.61 -8.95 25.22
C CYS A 370 -40.17 -8.46 25.00
N LYS A 371 -39.24 -9.38 24.73
CA LYS A 371 -37.81 -9.12 24.47
C LYS A 371 -37.41 -9.35 23.01
N THR A 372 -38.26 -10.01 22.22
CA THR A 372 -37.97 -10.33 20.81
C THR A 372 -39.05 -9.79 19.87
N ILE A 373 -38.70 -9.62 18.61
CA ILE A 373 -39.65 -9.17 17.57
C ILE A 373 -40.75 -10.21 17.31
N ASP A 374 -40.45 -11.50 17.46
CA ASP A 374 -41.43 -12.57 17.28
C ASP A 374 -42.49 -12.57 18.38
N GLU A 375 -42.10 -12.29 19.62
CA GLU A 375 -43.04 -12.09 20.74
C GLU A 375 -43.96 -10.90 20.50
N LEU A 376 -43.44 -9.78 19.96
CA LEU A 376 -44.25 -8.61 19.60
C LEU A 376 -45.22 -8.89 18.45
N LYS A 377 -44.78 -9.63 17.42
CA LYS A 377 -45.64 -10.05 16.30
C LYS A 377 -46.73 -11.01 16.76
N MET A 378 -46.41 -11.96 17.66
CA MET A 378 -47.39 -12.85 18.27
C MET A 378 -48.40 -12.09 19.13
N PHE A 379 -47.94 -11.10 19.89
CA PHE A 379 -48.81 -10.24 20.68
C PHE A 379 -49.74 -9.40 19.80
N HIS A 380 -49.22 -8.78 18.74
CA HIS A 380 -50.02 -8.03 17.76
C HIS A 380 -51.08 -8.92 17.10
N ARG A 381 -50.72 -10.14 16.66
CA ARG A 381 -51.69 -11.13 16.12
C ARG A 381 -52.77 -11.51 17.15
N SER A 382 -52.42 -11.59 18.43
CA SER A 382 -53.40 -11.84 19.49
C SER A 382 -54.35 -10.67 19.69
N LEU A 383 -53.88 -9.42 19.53
CA LEU A 383 -54.71 -8.22 19.61
C LEU A 383 -55.70 -8.15 18.44
N THR A 384 -55.24 -8.43 17.22
CA THR A 384 -56.11 -8.48 16.02
C THR A 384 -57.19 -9.55 16.17
N LYS A 385 -56.85 -10.73 16.71
CA LYS A 385 -57.85 -11.78 16.98
C LYS A 385 -58.88 -11.41 18.05
N GLN A 386 -58.57 -10.45 18.92
CA GLN A 386 -59.46 -9.97 19.99
C GLN A 386 -60.26 -8.72 19.58
N GLY A 387 -60.06 -8.19 18.36
CA GLY A 387 -60.73 -6.96 17.89
C GLY A 387 -60.27 -5.70 18.64
N LEU A 388 -59.06 -5.74 19.22
CA LEU A 388 -58.44 -4.60 19.93
C LEU A 388 -57.40 -3.87 19.07
N ASP A 389 -57.36 -4.17 17.77
CA ASP A 389 -56.48 -3.58 16.77
C ASP A 389 -56.78 -2.10 16.47
N ASN A 390 -57.94 -1.60 16.89
CA ASN A 390 -58.32 -0.17 16.79
C ASN A 390 -58.18 0.62 18.11
N ASP A 391 -57.70 0.01 19.21
CA ASP A 391 -57.46 0.74 20.45
C ASP A 391 -56.15 1.55 20.40
N VAL A 392 -56.27 2.87 20.26
CA VAL A 392 -55.17 3.84 20.19
C VAL A 392 -54.17 3.68 21.34
N SER A 393 -54.63 3.37 22.55
CA SER A 393 -53.75 3.19 23.73
C SER A 393 -52.87 1.95 23.59
N THR A 394 -53.42 0.87 23.05
CA THR A 394 -52.70 -0.40 22.86
C THR A 394 -51.72 -0.31 21.70
N ILE A 395 -52.10 0.32 20.59
CA ILE A 395 -51.20 0.58 19.44
C ILE A 395 -50.04 1.49 19.86
N THR A 396 -50.31 2.53 20.66
CA THR A 396 -49.27 3.47 21.14
C THR A 396 -48.18 2.73 21.94
N LYS A 397 -48.60 1.84 22.84
CA LYS A 397 -47.66 1.05 23.66
C LYS A 397 -46.89 0.04 22.81
N LEU A 398 -47.53 -0.58 21.82
CA LEU A 398 -46.91 -1.53 20.90
C LEU A 398 -45.82 -0.86 20.03
N VAL A 399 -46.11 0.32 19.48
CA VAL A 399 -45.14 1.12 18.70
C VAL A 399 -43.96 1.52 19.57
N ALA A 400 -44.21 2.05 20.78
CA ALA A 400 -43.15 2.45 21.70
C ALA A 400 -42.23 1.27 22.07
N ARG A 401 -42.80 0.11 22.41
CA ARG A 401 -42.02 -1.08 22.76
C ARG A 401 -41.22 -1.63 21.58
N SER A 402 -41.78 -1.56 20.37
CA SER A 402 -41.09 -1.97 19.15
C SER A 402 -39.90 -1.05 18.81
N CYS A 403 -40.03 0.24 19.09
CA CYS A 403 -38.94 1.22 18.94
C CYS A 403 -37.84 1.04 19.99
N GLU A 404 -38.19 0.64 21.22
CA GLU A 404 -37.21 0.35 22.29
C GLU A 404 -36.27 -0.82 21.96
N LEU A 405 -36.71 -1.79 21.15
CA LEU A 405 -35.85 -2.90 20.71
C LEU A 405 -34.76 -2.45 19.72
N GLY A 406 -34.97 -1.33 19.02
CA GLY A 406 -33.94 -0.66 18.19
C GLY A 406 -33.40 -1.44 16.98
N THR A 407 -33.91 -2.65 16.68
CA THR A 407 -33.48 -3.43 15.51
C THR A 407 -34.15 -2.91 14.25
N ARG A 408 -33.52 -3.08 13.08
CA ARG A 408 -34.08 -2.62 11.81
C ARG A 408 -35.45 -3.26 11.52
N GLU A 409 -35.62 -4.51 11.93
CA GLU A 409 -36.85 -5.29 11.81
C GLU A 409 -37.94 -4.84 12.81
N SER A 410 -37.56 -4.46 14.04
CA SER A 410 -38.52 -3.95 15.02
C SER A 410 -39.00 -2.54 14.67
N LEU A 411 -38.12 -1.70 14.12
CA LEU A 411 -38.49 -0.37 13.62
C LEU A 411 -39.37 -0.44 12.37
N SER A 412 -39.07 -1.33 11.42
CA SER A 412 -39.95 -1.54 10.26
C SER A 412 -41.32 -2.06 10.69
N PHE A 413 -41.37 -2.98 11.66
CA PHE A 413 -42.63 -3.45 12.23
C PHE A 413 -43.39 -2.35 12.97
N ALA A 414 -42.70 -1.50 13.74
CA ALA A 414 -43.31 -0.34 14.40
C ALA A 414 -43.93 0.63 13.40
N LYS A 415 -43.25 0.89 12.27
CA LYS A 415 -43.73 1.75 11.18
C LYS A 415 -44.92 1.12 10.47
N GLU A 416 -44.90 -0.18 10.19
CA GLU A 416 -46.01 -0.91 9.58
C GLU A 416 -47.27 -0.88 10.46
N VAL A 417 -47.13 -1.14 11.77
CA VAL A 417 -48.24 -1.05 12.74
C VAL A 417 -48.79 0.37 12.82
N PHE A 418 -47.92 1.38 12.74
CA PHE A 418 -48.31 2.79 12.74
C PHE A 418 -49.03 3.21 11.45
N GLU A 419 -48.60 2.71 10.29
CA GLU A 419 -49.19 3.04 8.99
C GLU A 419 -50.51 2.32 8.71
N ASN A 420 -50.68 1.11 9.27
CA ASN A 420 -51.89 0.31 9.10
C ASN A 420 -53.01 0.65 10.09
N SER A 421 -52.75 1.49 11.11
CA SER A 421 -53.80 1.93 12.04
C SER A 421 -54.67 3.03 11.42
N GLU A 422 -56.01 2.89 11.47
CA GLU A 422 -56.97 3.92 11.02
C GLU A 422 -56.96 5.20 11.92
N SER A 423 -56.13 5.23 12.96
CA SER A 423 -56.02 6.33 13.91
C SER A 423 -55.05 7.42 13.43
N TYR A 424 -55.42 8.69 13.59
CA TYR A 424 -54.49 9.81 13.46
C TYR A 424 -53.35 9.62 14.48
N GLY A 425 -52.14 9.36 14.00
CA GLY A 425 -50.97 9.07 14.84
C GLY A 425 -50.78 10.11 15.95
N THR A 426 -50.60 9.66 17.19
CA THR A 426 -50.44 10.61 18.32
C THR A 426 -49.04 11.22 18.34
N CYS A 427 -48.89 12.41 18.93
CA CYS A 427 -47.57 13.04 19.13
C CYS A 427 -46.59 12.08 19.85
N PHE A 428 -47.08 11.28 20.80
CA PHE A 428 -46.27 10.28 21.49
C PHE A 428 -45.77 9.14 20.58
N MET A 429 -46.60 8.66 19.65
CA MET A 429 -46.20 7.65 18.66
C MET A 429 -45.10 8.20 17.75
N TYR A 430 -45.27 9.42 17.24
CA TYR A 430 -44.24 10.10 16.44
C TYR A 430 -42.94 10.30 17.24
N ASN A 431 -43.01 10.78 18.48
CA ASN A 431 -41.84 10.95 19.35
C ASN A 431 -41.09 9.61 19.55
N SER A 432 -41.82 8.51 19.76
CA SER A 432 -41.25 7.18 19.93
C SER A 432 -40.55 6.67 18.66
N LEU A 433 -41.18 6.87 17.49
CA LEU A 433 -40.60 6.50 16.20
C LEU A 433 -39.37 7.34 15.88
N ILE A 434 -39.46 8.68 15.97
CA ILE A 434 -38.33 9.59 15.69
C ILE A 434 -37.15 9.25 16.61
N ARG A 435 -37.40 9.02 17.91
CA ARG A 435 -36.37 8.58 18.86
C ARG A 435 -35.74 7.24 18.44
N GLY A 436 -36.55 6.24 18.13
CA GLY A 436 -36.08 4.90 17.74
C GLY A 436 -35.22 4.92 16.47
N TYR A 437 -35.68 5.61 15.43
CA TYR A 437 -34.91 5.77 14.19
C TYR A 437 -33.62 6.57 14.40
N ALA A 438 -33.65 7.63 15.23
CA ALA A 438 -32.47 8.42 15.56
C ALA A 438 -31.45 7.65 16.43
N SER A 439 -31.90 6.81 17.37
CA SER A 439 -31.00 5.96 18.18
C SER A 439 -30.31 4.88 17.34
N SER A 440 -31.01 4.30 16.36
CA SER A 440 -30.47 3.24 15.50
C SER A 440 -29.66 3.74 14.29
N GLY A 441 -29.35 5.05 14.23
CA GLY A 441 -28.51 5.65 13.18
C GLY A 441 -29.23 5.93 11.86
N LEU A 442 -30.52 5.59 11.75
CA LEU A 442 -31.37 5.85 10.57
C LEU A 442 -31.90 7.30 10.58
N CYS A 443 -30.99 8.26 10.61
CA CYS A 443 -31.27 9.65 10.90
C CYS A 443 -32.17 10.32 9.83
N ASN A 444 -32.04 9.94 8.56
CA ASN A 444 -32.87 10.49 7.48
C ASN A 444 -34.35 10.11 7.64
N GLU A 445 -34.64 8.86 8.03
CA GLU A 445 -36.00 8.41 8.30
C GLU A 445 -36.59 9.13 9.52
N ALA A 446 -35.78 9.38 10.56
CA ALA A 446 -36.21 10.16 11.72
C ALA A 446 -36.60 11.59 11.34
N ILE A 447 -35.83 12.24 10.47
CA ILE A 447 -36.13 13.59 9.95
C ILE A 447 -37.40 13.57 9.08
N LEU A 448 -37.58 12.56 8.22
CA LEU A 448 -38.79 12.41 7.42
C LEU A 448 -40.04 12.20 8.27
N LEU A 449 -39.95 11.42 9.35
CA LEU A 449 -41.04 11.22 10.30
C LEU A 449 -41.39 12.52 11.04
N PHE A 450 -40.41 13.35 11.40
CA PHE A 450 -40.63 14.68 11.96
C PHE A 450 -41.38 15.59 10.98
N LEU A 451 -40.98 15.61 9.71
CA LEU A 451 -41.68 16.39 8.67
C LEU A 451 -43.10 15.88 8.44
N ARG A 452 -43.29 14.55 8.44
CA ARG A 452 -44.62 13.92 8.30
C ARG A 452 -45.54 14.29 9.45
N MET A 453 -45.05 14.30 10.69
CA MET A 453 -45.81 14.76 11.86
C MET A 453 -46.38 16.16 11.65
N MET A 454 -45.55 17.09 11.15
CA MET A 454 -45.97 18.46 10.88
C MET A 454 -46.96 18.57 9.71
N ASN A 455 -46.74 17.81 8.63
CA ASN A 455 -47.65 17.79 7.48
C ASN A 455 -49.02 17.19 7.82
N SER A 456 -49.08 16.31 8.83
CA SER A 456 -50.32 15.75 9.38
C SER A 456 -51.01 16.68 10.39
N GLY A 457 -50.51 17.92 10.57
CA GLY A 457 -51.11 18.92 11.47
C GLY A 457 -50.86 18.67 12.97
N ILE A 458 -49.97 17.73 13.32
CA ILE A 458 -49.66 17.40 14.71
C ILE A 458 -48.51 18.30 15.17
N SER A 459 -48.79 19.12 16.18
CA SER A 459 -47.84 20.08 16.73
C SER A 459 -46.70 19.39 17.49
N PRO A 460 -45.42 19.65 17.16
CA PRO A 460 -44.28 19.23 17.98
C PRO A 460 -44.37 19.76 19.42
N ASP A 461 -43.91 18.95 20.38
CA ASP A 461 -43.78 19.33 21.77
C ASP A 461 -42.31 19.45 22.19
N LYS A 462 -42.06 19.86 23.44
CA LYS A 462 -40.71 19.98 24.01
C LYS A 462 -39.90 18.67 24.01
N TYR A 463 -40.55 17.52 23.86
CA TYR A 463 -39.89 16.21 23.78
C TYR A 463 -39.63 15.77 22.33
N THR A 464 -40.37 16.30 21.34
CA THR A 464 -40.13 16.04 19.91
C THR A 464 -38.81 16.65 19.43
N PHE A 465 -38.54 17.91 19.80
CA PHE A 465 -37.39 18.68 19.30
C PHE A 465 -36.02 18.04 19.58
N PRO A 466 -35.72 17.56 20.80
CA PRO A 466 -34.48 16.84 21.11
C PRO A 466 -34.18 15.66 20.18
N PHE A 467 -35.19 14.87 19.81
CA PHE A 467 -34.98 13.71 18.94
C PHE A 467 -34.72 14.13 17.49
N GLY A 468 -35.41 15.15 17.01
CA GLY A 468 -35.15 15.76 15.70
C GLY A 468 -33.75 16.37 15.60
N LEU A 469 -33.35 17.15 16.61
CA LEU A 469 -32.01 17.74 16.70
C LEU A 469 -30.92 16.67 16.82
N SER A 470 -31.15 15.60 17.60
CA SER A 470 -30.22 14.47 17.71
C SER A 470 -30.02 13.74 16.38
N ALA A 471 -31.10 13.53 15.61
CA ALA A 471 -31.00 12.96 14.27
C ALA A 471 -30.19 13.88 13.34
N CYS A 472 -30.44 15.19 13.36
CA CYS A 472 -29.67 16.16 12.58
C CYS A 472 -28.20 16.25 12.99
N ALA A 473 -27.89 16.13 14.29
CA ALA A 473 -26.53 16.12 14.81
C ALA A 473 -25.76 14.90 14.28
N LYS A 474 -26.36 13.71 14.38
CA LYS A 474 -25.76 12.45 13.91
C LYS A 474 -25.58 12.38 12.40
N SER A 475 -26.51 12.95 11.61
CA SER A 475 -26.38 13.05 10.16
C SER A 475 -25.61 14.28 9.68
N ARG A 476 -25.14 15.14 10.59
CA ARG A 476 -24.53 16.45 10.31
C ARG A 476 -25.39 17.32 9.36
N ALA A 477 -26.71 17.17 9.42
CA ALA A 477 -27.66 17.91 8.60
C ALA A 477 -27.88 19.33 9.15
N LYS A 478 -26.89 20.21 8.97
CA LYS A 478 -26.90 21.60 9.48
C LYS A 478 -28.16 22.37 9.05
N GLY A 479 -28.54 22.27 7.77
CA GLY A 479 -29.70 22.98 7.22
C GLY A 479 -31.02 22.61 7.92
N ASN A 480 -31.29 21.31 8.08
CA ASN A 480 -32.49 20.83 8.76
C ASN A 480 -32.50 21.23 10.24
N GLY A 481 -31.37 21.12 10.94
CA GLY A 481 -31.31 21.50 12.35
C GLY A 481 -31.51 22.99 12.61
N ILE A 482 -31.02 23.87 11.73
CA ILE A 482 -31.30 25.32 11.80
C ILE A 482 -32.79 25.61 11.59
N GLN A 483 -33.46 24.91 10.68
CA GLN A 483 -34.91 25.04 10.50
C GLN A 483 -35.68 24.58 11.73
N ILE A 484 -35.27 23.47 12.36
CA ILE A 484 -35.84 23.00 13.62
C ILE A 484 -35.61 24.03 14.75
N HIS A 485 -34.43 24.65 14.82
CA HIS A 485 -34.16 25.73 15.78
C HIS A 485 -35.08 26.95 15.55
N GLY A 486 -35.26 27.39 14.31
CA GLY A 486 -36.23 28.46 14.00
C GLY A 486 -37.65 28.10 14.43
N LEU A 487 -38.05 26.83 14.29
CA LEU A 487 -39.34 26.33 14.74
C LEU A 487 -39.47 26.32 16.26
N ILE A 488 -38.43 25.92 17.00
CA ILE A 488 -38.37 25.97 18.47
C ILE A 488 -38.66 27.40 18.97
N VAL A 489 -38.03 28.40 18.34
CA VAL A 489 -38.25 29.81 18.67
C VAL A 489 -39.68 30.23 18.37
N LYS A 490 -40.19 29.91 17.18
CA LYS A 490 -41.55 30.26 16.75
C LYS A 490 -42.64 29.63 17.64
N MET A 491 -42.39 28.44 18.18
CA MET A 491 -43.33 27.72 19.05
C MET A 491 -43.18 28.03 20.54
N GLY A 492 -42.25 28.92 20.92
CA GLY A 492 -42.07 29.38 22.29
C GLY A 492 -41.30 28.41 23.21
N TYR A 493 -40.61 27.41 22.65
CA TYR A 493 -39.83 26.43 23.42
C TYR A 493 -38.35 26.83 23.59
N ALA A 494 -37.94 28.03 23.17
CA ALA A 494 -36.55 28.48 23.20
C ALA A 494 -35.92 28.57 24.60
N LYS A 495 -36.74 28.68 25.66
CA LYS A 495 -36.30 28.72 27.07
C LYS A 495 -36.39 27.38 27.79
N ASP A 496 -36.84 26.31 27.12
CA ASP A 496 -36.91 24.99 27.74
C ASP A 496 -35.50 24.38 27.86
N LEU A 497 -35.09 24.03 29.08
CA LEU A 497 -33.75 23.53 29.38
C LEU A 497 -33.38 22.26 28.60
N PHE A 498 -34.34 21.37 28.35
CA PHE A 498 -34.10 20.11 27.64
C PHE A 498 -33.89 20.35 26.14
N VAL A 499 -34.62 21.31 25.58
CA VAL A 499 -34.45 21.79 24.20
C VAL A 499 -33.12 22.55 24.05
N GLN A 500 -32.79 23.46 24.97
CA GLN A 500 -31.53 24.21 24.95
C GLN A 500 -30.30 23.30 25.04
N ASN A 501 -30.31 22.29 25.92
CA ASN A 501 -29.25 21.27 25.99
C ASN A 501 -29.08 20.53 24.66
N SER A 502 -30.19 20.20 24.00
CA SER A 502 -30.18 19.53 22.69
C SER A 502 -29.66 20.42 21.56
N LEU A 503 -29.91 21.73 21.64
CA LEU A 503 -29.39 22.74 20.70
C LEU A 503 -27.87 22.91 20.86
N VAL A 504 -27.37 23.01 22.09
CA VAL A 504 -25.91 23.07 22.37
C VAL A 504 -25.22 21.83 21.79
N HIS A 505 -25.73 20.63 22.07
CA HIS A 505 -25.20 19.39 21.51
C HIS A 505 -25.25 19.39 19.97
N PHE A 506 -26.37 19.79 19.36
CA PHE A 506 -26.52 19.82 17.91
C PHE A 506 -25.47 20.73 17.24
N TYR A 507 -25.34 21.97 17.70
CA TYR A 507 -24.39 22.91 17.13
C TYR A 507 -22.94 22.45 17.32
N ALA A 508 -22.61 21.89 18.49
CA ALA A 508 -21.29 21.34 18.76
C ALA A 508 -20.93 20.19 17.79
N GLU A 509 -21.84 19.24 17.56
CA GLU A 509 -21.61 18.12 16.64
C GLU A 509 -21.50 18.55 15.17
N CYS A 510 -22.31 19.55 14.78
CA CYS A 510 -22.24 20.15 13.45
C CYS A 510 -20.98 21.01 13.23
N GLY A 511 -20.17 21.27 14.27
CA GLY A 511 -18.93 22.05 14.17
C GLY A 511 -19.12 23.56 14.29
N GLU A 512 -20.30 24.03 14.66
CA GLU A 512 -20.62 25.45 14.82
C GLU A 512 -20.48 25.86 16.29
N LEU A 513 -19.25 25.80 16.81
CA LEU A 513 -18.98 26.04 18.23
C LEU A 513 -19.42 27.43 18.70
N ASP A 514 -19.31 28.46 17.85
CA ASP A 514 -19.78 29.82 18.19
C ASP A 514 -21.29 29.87 18.42
N SER A 515 -22.06 29.13 17.62
CA SER A 515 -23.51 29.04 17.79
C SER A 515 -23.87 28.23 19.02
N ALA A 516 -23.17 27.12 19.27
CA ALA A 516 -23.33 26.34 20.49
C ALA A 516 -23.04 27.20 21.73
N ARG A 517 -21.97 28.01 21.66
CA ARG A 517 -21.54 28.89 22.75
C ARG A 517 -22.55 29.99 23.02
N LYS A 518 -23.10 30.62 21.98
CA LYS A 518 -24.17 31.62 22.13
C LYS A 518 -25.40 31.04 22.81
N VAL A 519 -25.87 29.88 22.36
CA VAL A 519 -27.01 29.20 23.00
C VAL A 519 -26.70 28.90 24.46
N PHE A 520 -25.50 28.40 24.77
CA PHE A 520 -25.05 28.10 26.14
C PHE A 520 -24.96 29.35 27.04
N ASP A 521 -24.42 30.46 26.52
CA ASP A 521 -24.32 31.71 27.27
C ASP A 521 -25.69 32.37 27.50
N GLU A 522 -26.66 32.17 26.60
CA GLU A 522 -28.05 32.65 26.76
C GLU A 522 -28.91 31.80 27.71
N MET A 523 -28.44 30.62 28.14
CA MET A 523 -29.17 29.78 29.11
C MET A 523 -29.24 30.46 30.49
N SER A 524 -30.44 30.61 31.02
CA SER A 524 -30.69 31.15 32.37
C SER A 524 -30.34 30.19 33.49
N GLU A 525 -30.46 28.88 33.23
CA GLU A 525 -30.07 27.82 34.16
C GLU A 525 -29.20 26.82 33.41
N ARG A 526 -28.07 26.44 34.00
CA ARG A 526 -27.12 25.49 33.42
C ARG A 526 -26.90 24.32 34.37
N ASN A 527 -27.26 23.12 33.91
CA ASN A 527 -27.03 21.89 34.67
C ASN A 527 -25.80 21.14 34.13
N VAL A 528 -25.40 20.05 34.80
CA VAL A 528 -24.26 19.21 34.40
C VAL A 528 -24.28 18.82 32.91
N VAL A 529 -25.47 18.60 32.34
CA VAL A 529 -25.63 18.22 30.91
C VAL A 529 -25.26 19.36 29.97
N SER A 530 -25.68 20.59 30.27
CA SER A 530 -25.32 21.80 29.49
C SER A 530 -23.81 21.99 29.43
N TRP A 531 -23.14 21.95 30.59
CA TRP A 531 -21.68 22.07 30.71
C TRP A 531 -20.96 20.93 30.00
N THR A 532 -21.40 19.69 30.22
CA THR A 532 -20.76 18.50 29.59
C THR A 532 -20.85 18.55 28.07
N SER A 533 -21.99 18.99 27.52
CA SER A 533 -22.17 19.11 26.08
C SER A 533 -21.25 20.17 25.48
N MET A 534 -21.04 21.30 26.17
CA MET A 534 -20.11 22.34 25.72
C MET A 534 -18.65 21.89 25.85
N ILE A 535 -18.26 21.31 26.99
CA ILE A 535 -16.90 20.80 27.24
C ILE A 535 -16.55 19.72 26.22
N CYS A 536 -17.41 18.72 26.00
CA CYS A 536 -17.14 17.68 25.01
C CYS A 536 -17.16 18.25 23.57
N GLY A 537 -17.95 19.29 23.30
CA GLY A 537 -17.92 20.04 22.04
C GLY A 537 -16.55 20.66 21.74
N TYR A 538 -15.99 21.39 22.72
CA TYR A 538 -14.64 21.95 22.60
C TYR A 538 -13.56 20.86 22.59
N ALA A 539 -13.62 19.88 23.48
CA ALA A 539 -12.61 18.82 23.59
C ALA A 539 -12.50 17.94 22.32
N ARG A 540 -13.59 17.79 21.56
CA ARG A 540 -13.62 17.03 20.30
C ARG A 540 -13.04 17.82 19.12
N ARG A 541 -13.02 19.15 19.20
CA ARG A 541 -12.34 20.03 18.24
C ARG A 541 -10.96 20.38 18.80
N ASP A 542 -10.04 20.95 18.02
CA ASP A 542 -8.67 21.23 18.48
C ASP A 542 -8.57 22.40 19.48
N PHE A 543 -9.63 22.60 20.27
CA PHE A 543 -9.81 23.60 21.32
C PHE A 543 -9.79 22.93 22.70
N ALA A 544 -8.82 22.03 22.92
CA ALA A 544 -8.71 21.28 24.16
C ALA A 544 -8.49 22.21 25.39
N LYS A 545 -7.80 23.33 25.19
CA LYS A 545 -7.57 24.34 26.23
C LYS A 545 -8.87 24.98 26.70
N ASP A 546 -9.71 25.43 25.77
CA ASP A 546 -11.02 26.02 26.08
C ASP A 546 -11.92 25.03 26.83
N ALA A 547 -11.85 23.74 26.50
CA ALA A 547 -12.60 22.70 27.19
C ALA A 547 -12.19 22.57 28.66
N VAL A 548 -10.88 22.63 28.94
CA VAL A 548 -10.32 22.57 30.30
C VAL A 548 -10.62 23.85 31.08
N ASP A 549 -10.54 25.01 30.45
CA ASP A 549 -10.91 26.29 31.06
C ASP A 549 -12.40 26.32 31.44
N LEU A 550 -13.29 25.82 30.57
CA LEU A 550 -14.71 25.66 30.87
C LEU A 550 -14.98 24.69 32.02
N PHE A 551 -14.19 23.63 32.17
CA PHE A 551 -14.28 22.73 33.32
C PHE A 551 -13.91 23.43 34.63
N PHE A 552 -12.80 24.18 34.66
CA PHE A 552 -12.44 24.92 35.88
C PHE A 552 -13.48 25.99 36.22
N ARG A 553 -14.08 26.64 35.22
CA ARG A 553 -15.20 27.56 35.43
C ARG A 553 -16.44 26.85 36.01
N MET A 554 -16.80 25.69 35.47
CA MET A 554 -17.91 24.87 35.98
C MET A 554 -17.75 24.54 37.47
N VAL A 555 -16.54 24.18 37.88
CA VAL A 555 -16.24 23.70 39.25
C VAL A 555 -15.99 24.86 40.23
N ARG A 556 -15.28 25.92 39.80
CA ARG A 556 -14.85 27.01 40.68
C ARG A 556 -15.84 28.16 40.78
N ASP A 557 -16.43 28.56 39.65
CA ASP A 557 -17.24 29.78 39.58
C ASP A 557 -18.73 29.49 39.77
N GLU A 558 -19.20 28.33 39.31
CA GLU A 558 -20.63 27.96 39.25
C GLU A 558 -20.98 26.79 40.19
N GLU A 559 -19.98 26.21 40.87
CA GLU A 559 -20.11 25.13 41.87
C GLU A 559 -20.91 23.90 41.38
N VAL A 560 -20.91 23.62 40.08
CA VAL A 560 -21.62 22.48 39.51
C VAL A 560 -20.74 21.23 39.57
N THR A 561 -21.21 20.18 40.26
CA THR A 561 -20.46 18.92 40.38
C THR A 561 -20.37 18.16 39.04
N PRO A 562 -19.17 17.90 38.52
CA PRO A 562 -18.98 17.11 37.29
C PRO A 562 -19.41 15.66 37.46
N ASN A 563 -19.81 15.00 36.37
CA ASN A 563 -20.05 13.56 36.35
C ASN A 563 -18.90 12.81 35.68
N SER A 564 -18.94 11.47 35.70
CA SER A 564 -17.89 10.62 35.11
C SER A 564 -17.64 10.92 33.62
N VAL A 565 -18.70 11.22 32.85
CA VAL A 565 -18.58 11.58 31.43
C VAL A 565 -17.87 12.92 31.24
N THR A 566 -18.18 13.92 32.07
CA THR A 566 -17.47 15.20 32.10
C THR A 566 -15.98 14.98 32.36
N MET A 567 -15.64 14.16 33.38
CA MET A 567 -14.25 13.92 33.75
C MET A 567 -13.46 13.22 32.63
N VAL A 568 -14.02 12.20 31.98
CA VAL A 568 -13.36 11.53 30.84
C VAL A 568 -13.08 12.52 29.70
N CYS A 569 -14.04 13.39 29.35
CA CYS A 569 -13.83 14.43 28.33
C CYS A 569 -12.69 15.40 28.71
N VAL A 570 -12.61 15.82 29.98
CA VAL A 570 -11.58 16.77 30.46
C VAL A 570 -10.20 16.10 30.54
N ILE A 571 -10.11 14.87 31.06
CA ILE A 571 -8.85 14.11 31.07
C ILE A 571 -8.33 13.92 29.63
N SER A 572 -9.23 13.57 28.71
CA SER A 572 -8.89 13.42 27.29
C SER A 572 -8.44 14.75 26.65
N ALA A 573 -9.01 15.88 27.08
CA ALA A 573 -8.56 17.20 26.65
C ALA A 573 -7.16 17.53 27.20
N CYS A 574 -6.88 17.22 28.47
CA CYS A 574 -5.53 17.35 29.04
C CYS A 574 -4.52 16.48 28.29
N ALA A 575 -4.90 15.25 27.94
CA ALA A 575 -4.10 14.32 27.14
C ALA A 575 -3.78 14.88 25.74
N LYS A 576 -4.66 15.68 25.14
CA LYS A 576 -4.42 16.36 23.85
C LYS A 576 -3.53 17.58 23.96
N LEU A 577 -3.52 18.25 25.12
CA LEU A 577 -2.67 19.39 25.40
C LEU A 577 -1.24 18.98 25.77
N GLU A 578 -1.05 17.71 26.15
CA GLU A 578 0.22 17.18 26.68
C GLU A 578 0.71 17.99 27.90
N ASP A 579 -0.23 18.59 28.64
CA ASP A 579 0.01 19.41 29.83
C ASP A 579 -0.17 18.58 31.10
N LEU A 580 0.96 18.11 31.64
CA LEU A 580 1.01 17.31 32.85
C LEU A 580 0.50 18.08 34.08
N GLU A 581 0.79 19.38 34.19
CA GLU A 581 0.42 20.18 35.36
C GLU A 581 -1.09 20.28 35.49
N THR A 582 -1.76 20.52 34.36
CA THR A 582 -3.21 20.62 34.33
C THR A 582 -3.88 19.25 34.50
N GLY A 583 -3.31 18.20 33.92
CA GLY A 583 -3.75 16.82 34.13
C GLY A 583 -3.71 16.38 35.60
N GLU A 584 -2.63 16.71 36.32
CA GLU A 584 -2.47 16.43 37.75
C GLU A 584 -3.49 17.20 38.61
N LYS A 585 -3.79 18.46 38.27
CA LYS A 585 -4.85 19.24 38.94
C LYS A 585 -6.22 18.57 38.79
N VAL A 586 -6.55 18.07 37.60
CA VAL A 586 -7.80 17.36 37.32
C VAL A 586 -7.84 16.02 38.07
N TYR A 587 -6.73 15.27 38.12
CA TYR A 587 -6.65 14.01 38.86
C TYR A 587 -6.75 14.20 40.38
N ALA A 588 -6.11 15.24 40.93
CA ALA A 588 -6.25 15.63 42.33
C ALA A 588 -7.70 16.01 42.67
N PHE A 589 -8.39 16.71 41.76
CA PHE A 589 -9.82 17.00 41.93
C PHE A 589 -10.66 15.73 42.02
N ILE A 590 -10.46 14.74 41.15
CA ILE A 590 -11.20 13.45 41.18
C ILE A 590 -11.05 12.77 42.55
N ARG A 591 -9.82 12.70 43.07
CA ARG A 591 -9.53 12.07 44.37
C ARG A 591 -10.22 12.79 45.53
N ASN A 592 -10.31 14.12 45.46
CA ASN A 592 -10.86 14.94 46.55
C ASN A 592 -12.39 15.13 46.47
N SER A 593 -13.01 14.90 45.32
CA SER A 593 -14.43 15.14 45.07
C SER A 593 -15.34 13.94 45.36
N GLY A 594 -14.78 12.79 45.73
CA GLY A 594 -15.54 11.56 46.01
C GLY A 594 -16.21 10.95 44.78
N ILE A 595 -15.82 11.35 43.57
CA ILE A 595 -16.31 10.78 42.32
C ILE A 595 -15.75 9.36 42.19
N GLU A 596 -16.62 8.37 42.07
CA GLU A 596 -16.21 6.98 41.87
C GLU A 596 -15.45 6.82 40.55
N VAL A 597 -14.19 6.38 40.64
CA VAL A 597 -13.33 6.18 39.48
C VAL A 597 -13.73 4.88 38.80
N ASN A 598 -14.36 4.99 37.63
CA ASN A 598 -14.70 3.84 36.81
C ASN A 598 -13.57 3.47 35.83
N ASP A 599 -13.66 2.28 35.23
CA ASP A 599 -12.68 1.76 34.28
C ASP A 599 -12.36 2.72 33.12
N LEU A 600 -13.36 3.43 32.61
CA LEU A 600 -13.21 4.42 31.53
C LEU A 600 -12.36 5.62 31.95
N MET A 601 -12.52 6.07 33.20
CA MET A 601 -11.71 7.15 33.77
C MET A 601 -10.26 6.71 33.98
N VAL A 602 -10.03 5.48 34.45
CA VAL A 602 -8.66 4.92 34.59
C VAL A 602 -7.98 4.84 33.22
N SER A 603 -8.67 4.36 32.18
CA SER A 603 -8.15 4.32 30.81
C SER A 603 -7.79 5.71 30.27
N ALA A 604 -8.65 6.71 30.48
CA ALA A 604 -8.35 8.09 30.09
C ALA A 604 -7.15 8.68 30.85
N LEU A 605 -7.03 8.39 32.16
CA LEU A 605 -5.89 8.85 32.98
C LEU A 605 -4.58 8.22 32.52
N VAL A 606 -4.57 6.92 32.24
CA VAL A 606 -3.38 6.25 31.69
C VAL A 606 -2.99 6.84 30.34
N ASP A 607 -3.93 7.08 29.42
CA ASP A 607 -3.64 7.73 28.13
C ASP A 607 -3.08 9.16 28.32
N MET A 608 -3.63 9.91 29.28
CA MET A 608 -3.16 11.26 29.61
C MET A 608 -1.72 11.24 30.13
N TYR A 609 -1.41 10.42 31.15
CA TYR A 609 -0.07 10.33 31.70
C TYR A 609 0.95 9.79 30.69
N MET A 610 0.55 8.84 29.84
CA MET A 610 1.42 8.36 28.76
C MET A 610 1.75 9.48 27.77
N LYS A 611 0.77 10.24 27.28
CA LYS A 611 1.01 11.35 26.34
C LYS A 611 1.80 12.50 26.97
N CYS A 612 1.63 12.75 28.26
CA CYS A 612 2.42 13.73 29.01
C CYS A 612 3.83 13.21 29.40
N ASN A 613 4.24 12.06 28.87
CA ASN A 613 5.55 11.42 29.11
C ASN A 613 5.81 11.03 30.59
N ALA A 614 4.76 10.84 31.40
CA ALA A 614 4.82 10.41 32.80
C ALA A 614 4.56 8.90 32.94
N ILE A 615 5.42 8.10 32.30
CA ILE A 615 5.24 6.65 32.11
C ILE A 615 5.15 5.89 33.45
N ASP A 616 5.93 6.29 34.45
CA ASP A 616 5.93 5.62 35.76
C ASP A 616 4.61 5.76 36.53
N VAL A 617 3.92 6.91 36.37
CA VAL A 617 2.60 7.14 36.96
C VAL A 617 1.56 6.29 36.24
N ALA A 618 1.60 6.29 34.90
CA ALA A 618 0.72 5.49 34.07
C ALA A 618 0.85 3.98 34.37
N LYS A 619 2.08 3.49 34.53
CA LYS A 619 2.36 2.09 34.86
C LYS A 619 1.84 1.71 36.26
N ARG A 620 1.99 2.58 37.26
CA ARG A 620 1.42 2.34 38.60
C ARG A 620 -0.11 2.23 38.57
N LEU A 621 -0.78 3.12 37.84
CA LEU A 621 -2.23 3.05 37.63
C LEU A 621 -2.63 1.78 36.87
N PHE A 622 -1.81 1.35 35.90
CA PHE A 622 -2.02 0.09 35.20
C PHE A 622 -1.90 -1.13 36.13
N ASP A 623 -0.85 -1.18 36.96
CA ASP A 623 -0.61 -2.30 37.87
C ASP A 623 -1.68 -2.38 38.98
N GLU A 624 -2.23 -1.24 39.42
CA GLU A 624 -3.27 -1.15 40.45
C GLU A 624 -4.65 -1.61 39.96
N TYR A 625 -5.00 -1.34 38.69
CA TYR A 625 -6.37 -1.53 38.16
C TYR A 625 -6.48 -2.55 37.01
N GLY A 626 -5.38 -3.06 36.44
CA GLY A 626 -5.33 -3.27 34.99
C GLY A 626 -5.11 -4.64 34.37
N ALA A 627 -4.76 -5.70 35.09
CA ALA A 627 -4.38 -6.95 34.42
C ALA A 627 -5.55 -7.64 33.66
N SER A 628 -6.80 -7.41 34.07
CA SER A 628 -8.00 -7.99 33.45
C SER A 628 -8.80 -7.03 32.55
N ASN A 629 -8.37 -5.77 32.38
CA ASN A 629 -9.11 -4.75 31.64
C ASN A 629 -8.54 -4.56 30.22
N LEU A 630 -9.31 -4.98 29.21
CA LEU A 630 -8.92 -4.90 27.79
C LEU A 630 -8.67 -3.46 27.31
N ASP A 631 -9.51 -2.50 27.70
CA ASP A 631 -9.38 -1.10 27.26
C ASP A 631 -8.12 -0.45 27.83
N LEU A 632 -7.76 -0.81 29.07
CA LEU A 632 -6.54 -0.34 29.72
C LEU A 632 -5.29 -0.96 29.08
N CYS A 633 -5.29 -2.26 28.81
CA CYS A 633 -4.22 -2.95 28.07
C CYS A 633 -4.01 -2.35 26.68
N ASN A 634 -5.09 -2.06 25.95
CA ASN A 634 -5.05 -1.41 24.63
C ASN A 634 -4.45 0.00 24.70
N SER A 635 -4.86 0.79 25.69
CA SER A 635 -4.35 2.14 25.92
C SER A 635 -2.85 2.12 26.21
N MET A 636 -2.41 1.20 27.07
CA MET A 636 -1.01 1.05 27.44
C MET A 636 -0.15 0.56 26.27
N ALA A 637 -0.56 -0.52 25.61
CA ALA A 637 0.17 -1.11 24.49
C ALA A 637 0.29 -0.13 23.31
N SER A 638 -0.79 0.57 22.95
CA SER A 638 -0.76 1.52 21.84
C SER A 638 0.11 2.75 22.11
N ASN A 639 0.17 3.24 23.36
CA ASN A 639 1.06 4.34 23.73
C ASN A 639 2.53 3.91 23.81
N TYR A 640 2.82 2.72 24.35
CA TYR A 640 4.17 2.15 24.31
C TYR A 640 4.71 2.01 22.87
N VAL A 641 3.87 1.56 21.92
CA VAL A 641 4.22 1.51 20.49
C VAL A 641 4.55 2.89 19.92
N ARG A 642 3.78 3.93 20.28
CA ARG A 642 4.02 5.31 19.81
C ARG A 642 5.33 5.89 20.33
N GLN A 643 5.70 5.55 21.56
CA GLN A 643 6.95 6.00 22.20
C GLN A 643 8.16 5.14 21.83
N GLY A 644 7.99 4.09 21.01
CA GLY A 644 9.07 3.17 20.62
C GLY A 644 9.44 2.12 21.68
N LEU A 645 8.75 2.10 22.83
CA LEU A 645 8.88 1.11 23.91
C LEU A 645 8.17 -0.21 23.55
N THR A 646 8.59 -0.81 22.44
CA THR A 646 7.89 -1.93 21.80
C THR A 646 8.02 -3.26 22.52
N ARG A 647 9.04 -3.42 23.37
CA ARG A 647 9.17 -4.62 24.22
C ARG A 647 8.14 -4.60 25.34
N GLU A 648 7.92 -3.44 25.93
CA GLU A 648 6.93 -3.18 26.97
C GLU A 648 5.51 -3.38 26.42
N ALA A 649 5.25 -2.92 25.19
CA ALA A 649 3.99 -3.18 24.50
C ALA A 649 3.70 -4.68 24.32
N LEU A 650 4.70 -5.48 23.91
CA LEU A 650 4.56 -6.93 23.84
C LEU A 650 4.42 -7.58 25.23
N GLY A 651 5.04 -7.00 26.25
CA GLY A 651 4.89 -7.40 27.65
C GLY A 651 3.45 -7.28 28.15
N VAL A 652 2.79 -6.14 27.89
CA VAL A 652 1.35 -5.92 28.19
C VAL A 652 0.49 -6.97 27.48
N PHE A 653 0.87 -7.32 26.26
CA PHE A 653 0.18 -8.33 25.48
C PHE A 653 0.26 -9.74 26.04
N ASN A 654 1.44 -10.15 26.52
CA ASN A 654 1.62 -11.42 27.18
C ASN A 654 0.81 -11.47 28.48
N LEU A 655 0.86 -10.40 29.27
CA LEU A 655 0.06 -10.28 30.48
C LEU A 655 -1.44 -10.45 30.20
N MET A 656 -1.93 -9.87 29.10
CA MET A 656 -3.32 -9.98 28.69
C MET A 656 -3.72 -11.42 28.33
N MET A 657 -2.85 -12.12 27.59
CA MET A 657 -3.05 -13.53 27.25
C MET A 657 -2.98 -14.45 28.47
N ASP A 658 -2.02 -14.22 29.37
CA ASP A 658 -1.82 -14.98 30.61
C ASP A 658 -2.98 -14.79 31.58
N SER A 659 -3.57 -13.59 31.60
CA SER A 659 -4.77 -13.25 32.40
C SER A 659 -6.08 -13.74 31.76
N GLY A 660 -6.02 -14.40 30.60
CA GLY A 660 -7.18 -14.95 29.89
C GLY A 660 -8.04 -13.90 29.16
N VAL A 661 -7.58 -12.65 29.06
CA VAL A 661 -8.24 -11.59 28.31
C VAL A 661 -7.95 -11.77 26.83
N ARG A 662 -9.01 -11.86 26.00
CA ARG A 662 -8.86 -12.12 24.56
C ARG A 662 -8.45 -10.85 23.81
N PRO A 663 -7.33 -10.86 23.05
CA PRO A 663 -6.98 -9.76 22.17
C PRO A 663 -8.05 -9.44 21.14
N ASP A 664 -8.38 -8.15 21.09
CA ASP A 664 -9.26 -7.57 20.09
C ASP A 664 -8.45 -6.98 18.93
N ARG A 665 -9.13 -6.26 18.04
CA ARG A 665 -8.53 -5.63 16.87
C ARG A 665 -7.48 -4.57 17.24
N ILE A 666 -7.74 -3.75 18.27
CA ILE A 666 -6.85 -2.65 18.68
C ILE A 666 -5.62 -3.21 19.37
N SER A 667 -5.81 -4.24 20.19
CA SER A 667 -4.70 -5.03 20.72
C SER A 667 -3.89 -5.48 19.52
N MET A 668 -4.43 -6.34 18.65
CA MET A 668 -3.66 -7.03 17.60
C MET A 668 -2.87 -6.07 16.70
N LEU A 669 -3.44 -4.90 16.37
CA LEU A 669 -2.74 -3.86 15.63
C LEU A 669 -1.46 -3.41 16.37
N SER A 670 -1.56 -3.13 17.67
CA SER A 670 -0.43 -2.71 18.51
C SER A 670 0.65 -3.81 18.63
N ALA A 671 0.27 -5.09 18.74
CA ALA A 671 1.25 -6.19 18.75
C ALA A 671 1.96 -6.34 17.41
N ILE A 672 1.21 -6.29 16.30
CA ILE A 672 1.79 -6.43 14.95
C ILE A 672 2.74 -5.26 14.67
N SER A 673 2.35 -4.03 15.02
CA SER A 673 3.24 -2.86 14.93
C SER A 673 4.48 -3.00 15.81
N SER A 674 4.35 -3.55 17.02
CA SER A 674 5.52 -3.85 17.88
C SER A 674 6.46 -4.87 17.24
N CYS A 675 5.89 -5.93 16.64
CA CYS A 675 6.67 -6.94 15.92
C CYS A 675 7.37 -6.37 14.68
N SER A 676 6.71 -5.44 13.99
CA SER A 676 7.26 -4.72 12.84
C SER A 676 8.48 -3.89 13.22
N GLN A 677 8.37 -3.05 14.26
CA GLN A 677 9.47 -2.22 14.75
C GLN A 677 10.65 -3.05 15.29
N LEU A 678 10.37 -4.16 15.98
CA LEU A 678 11.40 -5.09 16.48
C LEU A 678 11.94 -6.05 15.41
N ARG A 679 11.39 -6.04 14.19
CA ARG A 679 11.65 -7.01 13.12
C ARG A 679 11.55 -8.47 13.59
N ASN A 680 10.63 -8.75 14.51
CA ASN A 680 10.47 -10.07 15.13
C ASN A 680 9.49 -10.95 14.35
N ILE A 681 10.04 -11.69 13.38
CA ILE A 681 9.24 -12.54 12.48
C ILE A 681 8.50 -13.68 13.18
N LEU A 682 9.04 -14.21 14.29
CA LEU A 682 8.44 -15.33 15.00
C LEU A 682 7.13 -14.89 15.68
N TRP A 683 7.20 -13.80 16.44
CA TRP A 683 6.03 -13.21 17.07
C TRP A 683 5.04 -12.68 16.04
N GLY A 684 5.53 -12.03 14.98
CA GLY A 684 4.70 -11.57 13.86
C GLY A 684 3.89 -12.70 13.21
N LYS A 685 4.48 -13.88 13.01
CA LYS A 685 3.78 -15.08 12.51
C LYS A 685 2.73 -15.60 13.49
N SER A 686 3.03 -15.60 14.79
CA SER A 686 2.07 -15.97 15.84
C SER A 686 0.86 -15.02 15.84
N CYS A 687 1.10 -13.71 15.74
CA CYS A 687 0.05 -12.69 15.62
C CYS A 687 -0.79 -12.89 14.35
N HIS A 688 -0.15 -13.15 13.20
CA HIS A 688 -0.86 -13.45 11.95
C HIS A 688 -1.71 -14.73 12.07
N GLY A 689 -1.20 -15.78 12.73
CA GLY A 689 -1.95 -16.99 13.03
C GLY A 689 -3.19 -16.71 13.91
N TYR A 690 -3.06 -15.84 14.91
CA TYR A 690 -4.18 -15.41 15.74
C TYR A 690 -5.21 -14.60 14.94
N VAL A 691 -4.76 -13.69 14.06
CA VAL A 691 -5.64 -12.92 13.15
C VAL A 691 -6.50 -13.86 12.31
N LEU A 692 -5.89 -14.88 11.69
CA LEU A 692 -6.60 -15.84 10.84
C LEU A 692 -7.58 -16.73 11.63
N ARG A 693 -7.22 -17.13 12.86
CA ARG A 693 -8.10 -17.98 13.70
C ARG A 693 -9.34 -17.23 14.20
N ASN A 694 -9.27 -15.90 14.31
CA ASN A 694 -10.33 -15.07 14.89
C ASN A 694 -11.08 -14.22 13.84
N GLY A 695 -10.84 -14.41 12.55
CA GLY A 695 -11.59 -13.72 11.48
C GLY A 695 -11.21 -12.25 11.29
N PHE A 696 -10.01 -11.86 11.73
CA PHE A 696 -9.54 -10.46 11.65
C PHE A 696 -8.94 -10.09 10.29
N GLU A 697 -8.81 -11.03 9.35
CA GLU A 697 -8.27 -10.83 8.00
C GLU A 697 -9.16 -9.98 7.08
N SER A 698 -10.41 -9.77 7.46
CA SER A 698 -11.35 -8.89 6.75
C SER A 698 -11.09 -7.40 6.96
N TRP A 699 -10.22 -7.03 7.90
CA TRP A 699 -9.96 -5.64 8.28
C TRP A 699 -8.69 -5.09 7.64
N ASP A 700 -8.84 -4.09 6.77
CA ASP A 700 -7.75 -3.50 5.98
C ASP A 700 -6.57 -3.00 6.82
N ASN A 701 -6.82 -2.41 8.00
CA ASN A 701 -5.75 -1.88 8.86
C ASN A 701 -4.85 -2.99 9.45
N ILE A 702 -5.41 -4.15 9.79
CA ILE A 702 -4.63 -5.30 10.26
C ILE A 702 -3.81 -5.87 9.11
N CYS A 703 -4.42 -6.03 7.93
CA CYS A 703 -3.72 -6.51 6.75
C CYS A 703 -2.57 -5.57 6.33
N ASN A 704 -2.78 -4.25 6.36
CA ASN A 704 -1.74 -3.26 6.11
C ASN A 704 -0.60 -3.35 7.13
N ALA A 705 -0.91 -3.51 8.43
CA ALA A 705 0.10 -3.69 9.47
C ALA A 705 0.88 -5.00 9.33
N LEU A 706 0.22 -6.09 8.90
CA LEU A 706 0.88 -7.35 8.59
C LEU A 706 1.79 -7.25 7.37
N ILE A 707 1.35 -6.52 6.33
CA ILE A 707 2.17 -6.23 5.15
C ILE A 707 3.43 -5.47 5.59
N ASP A 708 3.29 -4.37 6.32
CA ASP A 708 4.43 -3.60 6.85
C ASP A 708 5.38 -4.49 7.68
N MET A 709 4.85 -5.29 8.61
CA MET A 709 5.64 -6.22 9.42
C MET A 709 6.41 -7.24 8.57
N TYR A 710 5.76 -7.87 7.59
CA TYR A 710 6.43 -8.84 6.72
C TYR A 710 7.44 -8.19 5.78
N MET A 711 7.18 -6.98 5.27
CA MET A 711 8.14 -6.24 4.44
C MET A 711 9.40 -5.90 5.24
N LYS A 712 9.26 -5.35 6.46
CA LYS A 712 10.37 -5.04 7.38
C LYS A 712 11.15 -6.25 7.88
N CYS A 713 10.49 -7.41 7.92
CA CYS A 713 11.13 -8.69 8.22
C CYS A 713 11.74 -9.37 6.99
N HIS A 714 11.83 -8.70 5.83
CA HIS A 714 12.36 -9.24 4.57
C HIS A 714 11.62 -10.50 4.08
N ARG A 715 10.30 -10.58 4.28
CA ARG A 715 9.43 -11.69 3.85
C ARG A 715 8.36 -11.22 2.86
N GLN A 716 8.83 -10.57 1.79
CA GLN A 716 8.03 -9.96 0.74
C GLN A 716 6.98 -10.92 0.16
N ASP A 717 7.33 -12.18 -0.12
CA ASP A 717 6.40 -13.20 -0.61
C ASP A 717 5.13 -13.32 0.23
N THR A 718 5.27 -13.20 1.55
CA THR A 718 4.14 -13.33 2.48
C THR A 718 3.32 -12.05 2.52
N ALA A 719 3.98 -10.88 2.49
CA ALA A 719 3.32 -9.59 2.34
C ALA A 719 2.47 -9.54 1.04
N PHE A 720 3.01 -10.02 -0.09
CA PHE A 720 2.28 -10.09 -1.36
C PHE A 720 1.10 -11.04 -1.33
N ARG A 721 1.21 -12.18 -0.64
CA ARG A 721 0.06 -13.09 -0.47
C ARG A 721 -1.08 -12.43 0.30
N ILE A 722 -0.76 -11.60 1.30
CA ILE A 722 -1.77 -10.84 2.05
C ILE A 722 -2.36 -9.77 1.15
N PHE A 723 -1.51 -8.96 0.50
CA PHE A 723 -1.90 -7.91 -0.44
C PHE A 723 -2.84 -8.44 -1.53
N ASP A 724 -2.49 -9.53 -2.20
CA ASP A 724 -3.30 -10.13 -3.26
C ASP A 724 -4.67 -10.60 -2.77
N ARG A 725 -4.76 -11.12 -1.54
CA ARG A 725 -6.00 -11.62 -0.93
C ARG A 725 -6.95 -10.52 -0.47
N MET A 726 -6.48 -9.28 -0.28
CA MET A 726 -7.34 -8.17 0.10
C MET A 726 -8.33 -7.84 -1.03
N SER A 727 -9.62 -7.83 -0.69
CA SER A 727 -10.72 -7.52 -1.61
C SER A 727 -10.75 -6.04 -2.01
N ASN A 728 -10.35 -5.15 -1.10
CA ASN A 728 -10.20 -3.73 -1.33
C ASN A 728 -8.78 -3.27 -1.01
N LYS A 729 -8.07 -2.72 -2.00
CA LYS A 729 -6.71 -2.22 -1.85
C LYS A 729 -6.76 -0.70 -1.80
N THR A 730 -6.67 -0.15 -0.60
CA THR A 730 -6.64 1.30 -0.37
C THR A 730 -5.29 1.90 -0.77
N VAL A 731 -5.21 3.21 -0.96
CA VAL A 731 -3.93 3.91 -1.18
C VAL A 731 -2.92 3.61 -0.06
N VAL A 732 -3.37 3.45 1.19
CA VAL A 732 -2.51 3.07 2.33
C VAL A 732 -1.91 1.67 2.14
N THR A 733 -2.68 0.73 1.61
CA THR A 733 -2.22 -0.64 1.32
C THR A 733 -1.12 -0.64 0.27
N TRP A 734 -1.28 0.15 -0.81
CA TRP A 734 -0.26 0.33 -1.83
C TRP A 734 0.99 1.02 -1.29
N ASN A 735 0.84 2.11 -0.54
CA ASN A 735 1.97 2.82 0.09
C ASN A 735 2.77 1.90 1.03
N SER A 736 2.11 0.97 1.74
CA SER A 736 2.79 0.00 2.61
C SER A 736 3.70 -0.95 1.84
N ILE A 737 3.32 -1.36 0.62
CA ILE A 737 4.16 -2.18 -0.26
C ILE A 737 5.30 -1.36 -0.86
N VAL A 738 5.01 -0.16 -1.38
CA VAL A 738 6.03 0.73 -1.96
C VAL A 738 7.08 1.07 -0.92
N ALA A 739 6.68 1.49 0.28
CA ALA A 739 7.59 1.77 1.40
C ALA A 739 8.42 0.53 1.78
N GLY A 740 7.78 -0.65 1.81
CA GLY A 740 8.48 -1.89 2.09
C GLY A 740 9.54 -2.27 1.05
N TYR A 741 9.31 -2.00 -0.23
CA TYR A 741 10.31 -2.24 -1.28
C TYR A 741 11.47 -1.25 -1.19
N VAL A 742 11.15 0.01 -0.94
CA VAL A 742 12.14 1.07 -0.68
C VAL A 742 13.05 0.68 0.47
N GLU A 743 12.49 0.30 1.63
CA GLU A 743 13.28 -0.12 2.81
C GLU A 743 14.13 -1.38 2.55
N ASN A 744 13.72 -2.23 1.60
CA ASN A 744 14.46 -3.41 1.19
C ASN A 744 15.53 -3.11 0.11
N GLY A 745 15.65 -1.86 -0.34
CA GLY A 745 16.58 -1.45 -1.39
C GLY A 745 16.16 -1.83 -2.82
N GLU A 746 14.91 -2.31 -3.00
CA GLU A 746 14.38 -2.74 -4.30
C GLU A 746 13.61 -1.61 -4.98
N VAL A 747 14.33 -0.55 -5.35
CA VAL A 747 13.74 0.69 -5.88
C VAL A 747 12.99 0.46 -7.19
N ASP A 748 13.46 -0.43 -8.06
CA ASP A 748 12.78 -0.76 -9.32
C ASP A 748 11.38 -1.37 -9.09
N ALA A 749 11.26 -2.29 -8.14
CA ALA A 749 9.98 -2.91 -7.79
C ALA A 749 9.05 -1.92 -7.08
N ALA A 750 9.60 -1.01 -6.27
CA ALA A 750 8.85 0.11 -5.70
C ALA A 750 8.28 1.01 -6.79
N TRP A 751 9.09 1.35 -7.81
CA TRP A 751 8.68 2.18 -8.94
C TRP A 751 7.59 1.50 -9.79
N GLU A 752 7.77 0.23 -10.16
CA GLU A 752 6.75 -0.54 -10.89
C GLU A 752 5.43 -0.58 -10.10
N THR A 753 5.51 -0.82 -8.80
CA THR A 753 4.32 -0.85 -7.93
C THR A 753 3.65 0.53 -7.88
N PHE A 754 4.43 1.60 -7.70
CA PHE A 754 3.94 2.98 -7.67
C PHE A 754 3.23 3.35 -8.98
N GLU A 755 3.82 3.05 -10.13
CA GLU A 755 3.21 3.30 -11.44
C GLU A 755 1.86 2.59 -11.58
N THR A 756 1.76 1.33 -11.12
CA THR A 756 0.51 0.55 -11.17
C THR A 756 -0.58 1.02 -10.19
N MET A 757 -0.27 1.94 -9.27
CA MET A 757 -1.25 2.46 -8.30
C MET A 757 -2.40 3.19 -9.02
N PRO A 758 -3.68 2.79 -8.77
CA PRO A 758 -4.84 3.42 -9.41
C PRO A 758 -5.04 4.89 -9.04
N GLU A 759 -4.76 5.21 -7.78
CA GLU A 759 -4.82 6.56 -7.22
C GLU A 759 -3.53 6.81 -6.44
N LYS A 760 -2.95 7.98 -6.64
CA LYS A 760 -1.71 8.44 -5.98
C LYS A 760 -2.05 9.69 -5.19
N ASN A 761 -1.70 9.71 -3.92
CA ASN A 761 -1.81 10.91 -3.10
C ASN A 761 -0.42 11.43 -2.73
N ILE A 762 -0.36 12.54 -2.01
CA ILE A 762 0.92 13.15 -1.59
C ILE A 762 1.82 12.18 -0.82
N VAL A 763 1.23 11.27 -0.02
CA VAL A 763 1.98 10.25 0.72
C VAL A 763 2.63 9.23 -0.22
N SER A 764 1.94 8.84 -1.30
CA SER A 764 2.48 7.95 -2.34
C SER A 764 3.72 8.59 -2.99
N TRP A 765 3.63 9.85 -3.39
CA TRP A 765 4.74 10.60 -3.98
C TRP A 765 5.91 10.77 -3.00
N ASN A 766 5.62 11.13 -1.74
CA ASN A 766 6.65 11.26 -0.71
C ASN A 766 7.39 9.95 -0.45
N THR A 767 6.68 8.82 -0.49
CA THR A 767 7.27 7.49 -0.28
C THR A 767 8.27 7.15 -1.39
N ILE A 768 7.90 7.36 -2.66
CA ILE A 768 8.77 7.02 -3.78
C ILE A 768 9.94 7.99 -3.92
N ILE A 769 9.71 9.30 -3.73
CA ILE A 769 10.77 10.32 -3.77
C ILE A 769 11.78 10.06 -2.65
N SER A 770 11.32 9.87 -1.42
CA SER A 770 12.20 9.54 -0.29
C SER A 770 12.98 8.25 -0.56
N GLY A 771 12.33 7.25 -1.15
CA GLY A 771 12.97 5.98 -1.48
C GLY A 771 14.03 6.06 -2.57
N LEU A 772 13.82 6.87 -3.60
CA LEU A 772 14.83 7.15 -4.63
C LEU A 772 16.05 7.83 -4.01
N VAL A 773 15.83 8.80 -3.11
CA VAL A 773 16.91 9.48 -2.39
C VAL A 773 17.68 8.50 -1.49
N GLN A 774 17.00 7.62 -0.76
CA GLN A 774 17.65 6.56 0.02
C GLN A 774 18.43 5.57 -0.85
N GLY A 775 17.93 5.29 -2.05
CA GLY A 775 18.60 4.50 -3.08
C GLY A 775 19.77 5.21 -3.78
N SER A 776 20.11 6.44 -3.40
CA SER A 776 21.12 7.29 -4.05
C SER A 776 20.84 7.62 -5.53
N LEU A 777 19.57 7.53 -5.95
CA LEU A 777 19.07 7.87 -7.28
C LEU A 777 18.51 9.31 -7.26
N PHE A 778 19.40 10.28 -7.07
CA PHE A 778 19.03 11.67 -6.79
C PHE A 778 18.46 12.41 -8.01
N GLU A 779 18.95 12.10 -9.21
CA GLU A 779 18.46 12.72 -10.45
C GLU A 779 17.03 12.27 -10.73
N GLU A 780 16.77 10.97 -10.61
CA GLU A 780 15.46 10.36 -10.77
C GLU A 780 14.47 10.91 -9.73
N ALA A 781 14.89 11.12 -8.48
CA ALA A 781 14.04 11.73 -7.46
C ALA A 781 13.55 13.14 -7.88
N ILE A 782 14.40 13.94 -8.52
CA ILE A 782 14.05 15.27 -9.02
C ILE A 782 13.15 15.17 -10.26
N GLU A 783 13.41 14.24 -11.17
CA GLU A 783 12.54 14.00 -12.33
C GLU A 783 11.12 13.60 -11.91
N VAL A 784 11.01 12.72 -10.92
CA VAL A 784 9.72 12.28 -10.35
C VAL A 784 8.99 13.44 -9.69
N PHE A 785 9.70 14.33 -9.00
CA PHE A 785 9.13 15.56 -8.46
C PHE A 785 8.64 16.51 -9.56
N CYS A 786 9.38 16.66 -10.65
CA CYS A 786 8.93 17.44 -11.79
C CYS A 786 7.68 16.82 -12.45
N SER A 787 7.58 15.48 -12.53
CA SER A 787 6.38 14.78 -13.02
C SER A 787 5.18 15.01 -12.10
N MET A 788 5.36 14.87 -10.77
CA MET A 788 4.34 15.16 -9.75
C MET A 788 3.69 16.54 -9.95
N GLN A 789 4.51 17.55 -10.27
CA GLN A 789 4.04 18.93 -10.50
C GLN A 789 3.40 19.13 -11.87
N SER A 790 4.05 18.66 -12.93
CA SER A 790 3.71 19.04 -14.31
C SER A 790 2.62 18.18 -14.95
N GLN A 791 2.54 16.90 -14.60
CA GLN A 791 1.63 15.94 -15.21
C GLN A 791 0.37 15.72 -14.35
N GLU A 792 0.53 15.70 -13.03
CA GLU A 792 -0.52 15.30 -12.08
C GLU A 792 -1.06 16.48 -11.25
N GLY A 793 -0.38 17.63 -11.26
CA GLY A 793 -0.84 18.85 -10.59
C GLY A 793 -0.91 18.75 -9.08
N VAL A 794 -0.10 17.87 -8.46
CA VAL A 794 -0.08 17.68 -7.01
C VAL A 794 0.92 18.64 -6.38
N ASN A 795 0.46 19.45 -5.43
CA ASN A 795 1.34 20.38 -4.69
C ASN A 795 2.20 19.61 -3.67
N ALA A 796 3.47 19.97 -3.60
CA ALA A 796 4.42 19.42 -2.64
C ALA A 796 4.15 19.93 -1.23
N ASP A 797 4.43 19.10 -0.22
CA ASP A 797 4.42 19.49 1.19
C ASP A 797 5.84 19.59 1.74
N GLY A 798 5.97 19.96 3.02
CA GLY A 798 7.28 20.05 3.68
C GLY A 798 8.07 18.72 3.63
N VAL A 799 7.39 17.57 3.65
CA VAL A 799 8.04 16.24 3.59
C VAL A 799 8.59 15.97 2.19
N THR A 800 7.84 16.31 1.13
CA THR A 800 8.36 16.27 -0.24
C THR A 800 9.62 17.14 -0.36
N MET A 801 9.54 18.37 0.13
CA MET A 801 10.62 19.34 -0.01
C MET A 801 11.88 18.96 0.77
N MET A 802 11.77 18.31 1.93
CA MET A 802 12.92 17.75 2.65
C MET A 802 13.66 16.70 1.81
N SER A 803 12.93 15.76 1.22
CA SER A 803 13.54 14.71 0.37
C SER A 803 14.24 15.31 -0.85
N ILE A 804 13.60 16.29 -1.52
CA ILE A 804 14.16 16.95 -2.70
C ILE A 804 15.34 17.87 -2.35
N ALA A 805 15.30 18.56 -1.21
CA ALA A 805 16.43 19.34 -0.73
C ALA A 805 17.65 18.44 -0.42
N SER A 806 17.43 17.28 0.19
CA SER A 806 18.49 16.28 0.40
C SER A 806 19.09 15.80 -0.93
N ALA A 807 18.24 15.41 -1.89
CA ALA A 807 18.68 15.02 -3.24
C ALA A 807 19.53 16.10 -3.92
N CYS A 808 19.08 17.35 -3.86
CA CYS A 808 19.79 18.49 -4.42
C CYS A 808 21.13 18.73 -3.71
N GLY A 809 21.19 18.62 -2.39
CA GLY A 809 22.42 18.72 -1.61
C GLY A 809 23.46 17.67 -2.01
N HIS A 810 23.02 16.43 -2.29
CA HIS A 810 23.90 15.37 -2.80
C HIS A 810 24.42 15.66 -4.20
N LEU A 811 23.59 16.19 -5.10
CA LEU A 811 24.01 16.61 -6.44
C LEU A 811 24.89 17.87 -6.44
N GLY A 812 24.82 18.69 -5.39
CA GLY A 812 25.61 19.93 -5.27
C GLY A 812 25.21 21.02 -6.27
N THR A 813 23.97 20.99 -6.78
CA THR A 813 23.48 21.88 -7.84
C THR A 813 22.85 23.16 -7.27
N LEU A 814 23.61 24.26 -7.25
CA LEU A 814 23.15 25.52 -6.63
C LEU A 814 21.93 26.15 -7.33
N ASP A 815 21.84 26.07 -8.66
CA ASP A 815 20.71 26.65 -9.41
C ASP A 815 19.40 25.94 -9.03
N LEU A 816 19.45 24.62 -8.84
CA LEU A 816 18.33 23.83 -8.38
C LEU A 816 17.99 24.15 -6.92
N ALA A 817 18.98 24.27 -6.05
CA ALA A 817 18.78 24.64 -4.64
C ALA A 817 18.05 26.00 -4.49
N LYS A 818 18.45 27.00 -5.29
CA LYS A 818 17.77 28.31 -5.32
C LYS A 818 16.35 28.20 -5.86
N TRP A 819 16.12 27.39 -6.88
CA TRP A 819 14.78 27.14 -7.41
C TRP A 819 13.88 26.42 -6.40
N ILE A 820 14.40 25.41 -5.69
CA ILE A 820 13.72 24.69 -4.59
C ILE A 820 13.30 25.69 -3.50
N TYR A 821 14.22 26.57 -3.07
CA TYR A 821 13.93 27.57 -2.05
C TYR A 821 12.84 28.55 -2.52
N TYR A 822 12.93 29.06 -3.75
CA TYR A 822 11.89 29.89 -4.34
C TYR A 822 10.54 29.17 -4.45
N TYR A 823 10.54 27.87 -4.76
CA TYR A 823 9.31 27.07 -4.80
C TYR A 823 8.64 26.99 -3.42
N ILE A 824 9.41 26.80 -2.35
CA ILE A 824 8.91 26.77 -0.95
C ILE A 824 8.22 28.10 -0.61
N GLU A 825 8.89 29.23 -0.89
CA GLU A 825 8.35 30.56 -0.63
C GLU A 825 7.08 30.84 -1.45
N LYS A 826 7.12 30.55 -2.76
CA LYS A 826 6.01 30.81 -3.68
C LYS A 826 4.74 30.02 -3.33
N ASN A 827 4.89 28.79 -2.86
CA ASN A 827 3.75 27.93 -2.50
C ASN A 827 3.31 28.08 -1.04
N GLY A 828 3.94 28.98 -0.27
CA GLY A 828 3.60 29.22 1.13
C GLY A 828 3.82 27.99 2.03
N ILE A 829 4.81 27.15 1.70
CA ILE A 829 5.16 25.99 2.52
C ILE A 829 5.83 26.51 3.79
N GLN A 830 5.24 26.20 4.96
CA GLN A 830 5.75 26.67 6.24
C GLN A 830 7.15 26.10 6.49
N LEU A 831 8.11 27.00 6.73
CA LEU A 831 9.47 26.64 7.10
C LEU A 831 9.52 26.28 8.58
N ASP A 832 9.35 25.00 8.89
CA ASP A 832 9.61 24.46 10.22
C ASP A 832 11.12 24.22 10.44
N VAL A 833 11.50 23.90 11.68
CA VAL A 833 12.91 23.69 12.06
C VAL A 833 13.56 22.55 11.26
N ARG A 834 12.78 21.51 10.92
CA ARG A 834 13.31 20.33 10.20
C ARG A 834 13.61 20.67 8.75
N LEU A 835 12.64 21.24 8.04
CA LEU A 835 12.83 21.69 6.67
C LEU A 835 13.92 22.76 6.58
N GLY A 836 13.93 23.70 7.53
CA GLY A 836 15.01 24.69 7.69
C GLY A 836 16.39 24.05 7.78
N THR A 837 16.55 23.07 8.68
CA THR A 837 17.81 22.33 8.85
C THR A 837 18.23 21.60 7.58
N THR A 838 17.29 20.96 6.87
CA THR A 838 17.59 20.30 5.58
C THR A 838 18.02 21.29 4.50
N LEU A 839 17.41 22.48 4.45
CA LEU A 839 17.81 23.53 3.50
C LEU A 839 19.19 24.11 3.84
N VAL A 840 19.53 24.27 5.12
CA VAL A 840 20.88 24.67 5.56
C VAL A 840 21.92 23.66 5.05
N ASP A 841 21.68 22.35 5.25
CA ASP A 841 22.56 21.29 4.73
C ASP A 841 22.63 21.29 3.19
N MET A 842 21.49 21.45 2.50
CA MET A 842 21.44 21.55 1.03
C MET A 842 22.31 22.70 0.52
N PHE A 843 22.10 23.92 1.00
CA PHE A 843 22.87 25.09 0.55
C PHE A 843 24.35 24.97 0.90
N SER A 844 24.68 24.39 2.06
CA SER A 844 26.04 24.06 2.44
C SER A 844 26.71 23.14 1.41
N ARG A 845 26.08 22.01 1.08
CA ARG A 845 26.62 21.04 0.11
C ARG A 845 26.62 21.55 -1.33
N CYS A 846 25.82 22.56 -1.64
CA CYS A 846 25.84 23.29 -2.91
C CYS A 846 26.88 24.44 -2.92
N GLY A 847 27.60 24.66 -1.82
CA GLY A 847 28.68 25.63 -1.72
C GLY A 847 28.21 27.08 -1.58
N ASP A 848 27.02 27.32 -1.02
CA ASP A 848 26.46 28.66 -0.76
C ASP A 848 26.15 28.86 0.75
N PRO A 849 27.19 29.02 1.59
CA PRO A 849 27.02 29.17 3.03
C PRO A 849 26.28 30.45 3.43
N GLU A 850 26.27 31.48 2.57
CA GLU A 850 25.53 32.72 2.83
C GLU A 850 24.02 32.46 2.86
N SER A 851 23.50 31.76 1.85
CA SER A 851 22.09 31.33 1.83
C SER A 851 21.76 30.39 2.99
N ALA A 852 22.66 29.45 3.31
CA ALA A 852 22.50 28.56 4.45
C ALA A 852 22.35 29.35 5.77
N MET A 853 23.23 30.33 6.02
CA MET A 853 23.15 31.17 7.23
C MET A 853 21.94 32.11 7.23
N SER A 854 21.50 32.60 6.07
CA SER A 854 20.26 33.39 5.97
C SER A 854 19.04 32.59 6.42
N ILE A 855 18.96 31.31 6.03
CA ILE A 855 17.86 30.41 6.43
C ILE A 855 17.97 30.06 7.91
N PHE A 856 19.16 29.73 8.40
CA PHE A 856 19.38 29.46 9.82
C PHE A 856 18.94 30.64 10.70
N ASN A 857 19.28 31.86 10.29
CA ASN A 857 18.93 33.08 11.01
C ASN A 857 17.42 33.37 11.01
N SER A 858 16.67 32.91 10.00
CA SER A 858 15.21 33.09 9.92
C SER A 858 14.42 32.11 10.78
N LEU A 859 15.03 31.04 11.29
CA LEU A 859 14.38 30.08 12.19
C LEU A 859 14.14 30.70 13.58
N THR A 860 12.89 30.64 14.03
CA THR A 860 12.43 31.23 15.31
C THR A 860 12.76 30.38 16.54
N ASN A 861 12.79 29.06 16.40
CA ASN A 861 13.15 28.13 17.45
C ASN A 861 14.17 27.13 16.89
N ARG A 862 15.42 27.19 17.33
CA ARG A 862 16.52 26.39 16.76
C ARG A 862 16.86 25.27 17.73
N ASP A 863 16.68 24.03 17.28
CA ASP A 863 17.10 22.86 18.04
C ASP A 863 18.60 22.56 17.80
N VAL A 864 19.13 21.58 18.52
CA VAL A 864 20.52 21.11 18.39
C VAL A 864 20.85 20.80 16.93
N SER A 865 19.93 20.15 16.18
CA SER A 865 20.12 19.78 14.78
C SER A 865 20.36 20.99 13.87
N ALA A 866 19.59 22.06 14.04
CA ALA A 866 19.73 23.28 13.25
C ALA A 866 21.10 23.95 13.50
N TRP A 867 21.56 24.01 14.76
CA TRP A 867 22.88 24.53 15.11
C TRP A 867 24.00 23.68 14.52
N THR A 868 23.92 22.36 14.67
CA THR A 868 24.89 21.42 14.11
C THR A 868 25.02 21.56 12.58
N ALA A 869 23.90 21.73 11.86
CA ALA A 869 23.91 21.96 10.42
C ALA A 869 24.61 23.28 10.05
N ALA A 870 24.38 24.36 10.81
CA ALA A 870 25.04 25.65 10.59
C ALA A 870 26.55 25.59 10.88
N ILE A 871 26.96 24.94 11.97
CA ILE A 871 28.38 24.71 12.32
C ILE A 871 29.05 23.90 11.21
N GLY A 872 28.42 22.81 10.77
CA GLY A 872 28.91 21.98 9.67
C GLY A 872 29.02 22.75 8.35
N ALA A 873 28.07 23.65 8.07
CA ALA A 873 28.11 24.50 6.88
C ALA A 873 29.33 25.43 6.86
N MET A 874 29.64 26.05 7.99
CA MET A 874 30.83 26.91 8.12
C MET A 874 32.13 26.10 8.10
N ALA A 875 32.13 24.90 8.69
CA ALA A 875 33.26 23.97 8.64
C ALA A 875 33.59 23.50 7.21
N MET A 876 32.58 23.14 6.42
CA MET A 876 32.72 22.76 5.00
C MET A 876 33.18 23.94 4.13
N ALA A 877 32.75 25.14 4.48
CA ALA A 877 33.18 26.36 3.82
C ALA A 877 34.62 26.80 4.17
N GLY A 878 35.27 26.11 5.12
CA GLY A 878 36.61 26.44 5.59
C GLY A 878 36.67 27.65 6.51
N ASN A 879 35.53 28.14 7.03
CA ASN A 879 35.46 29.24 7.99
C ASN A 879 35.40 28.67 9.42
N ALA A 880 36.57 28.28 9.93
CA ALA A 880 36.69 27.62 11.23
C ALA A 880 36.30 28.54 12.40
N GLU A 881 36.69 29.82 12.34
CA GLU A 881 36.38 30.80 13.39
C GLU A 881 34.88 30.94 13.58
N ARG A 882 34.12 31.16 12.49
CA ARG A 882 32.67 31.33 12.58
C ARG A 882 31.95 30.04 12.99
N ALA A 883 32.51 28.87 12.66
CA ALA A 883 31.96 27.60 13.11
C ALA A 883 32.09 27.42 14.64
N ILE A 884 33.21 27.85 15.22
CA ILE A 884 33.44 27.82 16.68
C ILE A 884 32.55 28.85 17.37
N GLU A 885 32.43 30.07 16.83
CA GLU A 885 31.49 31.08 17.35
C GLU A 885 30.05 30.55 17.42
N LEU A 886 29.58 29.84 16.37
CA LEU A 886 28.25 29.23 16.37
C LEU A 886 28.11 28.10 17.40
N PHE A 887 29.19 27.36 17.67
CA PHE A 887 29.20 26.33 18.71
C PHE A 887 29.11 26.94 20.11
N ASP A 888 29.82 28.05 20.34
CA ASP A 888 29.76 28.79 21.60
C ASP A 888 28.37 29.45 21.78
N ASP A 889 27.84 30.12 20.74
CA ASP A 889 26.48 30.69 20.73
C ASP A 889 25.41 29.65 21.09
N MET A 890 25.55 28.42 20.60
CA MET A 890 24.65 27.30 20.92
C MET A 890 24.67 26.97 22.42
N ILE A 891 25.86 26.91 23.03
CA ILE A 891 26.03 26.64 24.46
C ILE A 891 25.46 27.80 25.29
N GLU A 892 25.69 29.05 24.88
CA GLU A 892 25.18 30.24 25.56
C GLU A 892 23.65 30.30 25.58
N GLN A 893 22.98 29.76 24.56
CA GLN A 893 21.52 29.64 24.54
C GLN A 893 20.98 28.50 25.42
N GLY A 894 21.84 27.81 26.18
CA GLY A 894 21.46 26.75 27.10
C GLY A 894 21.16 25.42 26.42
N LEU A 895 21.50 25.27 25.14
CA LEU A 895 21.39 24.00 24.43
C LEU A 895 22.61 23.14 24.73
N LYS A 896 22.37 21.85 25.04
CA LYS A 896 23.44 20.89 25.29
C LYS A 896 23.95 20.32 23.96
N PRO A 897 25.24 20.48 23.60
CA PRO A 897 25.80 19.88 22.40
C PRO A 897 25.74 18.36 22.44
N ASP A 898 25.44 17.75 21.29
CA ASP A 898 25.52 16.31 21.07
C ASP A 898 26.82 15.93 20.35
N GLY A 899 27.07 14.63 20.16
CA GLY A 899 28.27 14.16 19.46
C GLY A 899 28.41 14.74 18.04
N VAL A 900 27.30 14.94 17.33
CA VAL A 900 27.35 15.47 15.96
C VAL A 900 27.79 16.94 15.93
N ALA A 901 27.33 17.76 16.89
CA ALA A 901 27.80 19.14 17.06
C ALA A 901 29.31 19.20 17.31
N PHE A 902 29.84 18.30 18.16
CA PHE A 902 31.27 18.19 18.41
C PHE A 902 32.05 17.77 17.16
N VAL A 903 31.55 16.82 16.37
CA VAL A 903 32.17 16.45 15.08
C VAL A 903 32.25 17.65 14.15
N GLY A 904 31.18 18.46 14.06
CA GLY A 904 31.18 19.70 13.26
C GLY A 904 32.26 20.69 13.71
N ALA A 905 32.36 20.95 15.01
CA ALA A 905 33.34 21.87 15.58
C ALA A 905 34.79 21.36 15.45
N LEU A 906 35.03 20.07 15.68
CA LEU A 906 36.36 19.45 15.51
C LEU A 906 36.78 19.40 14.05
N THR A 907 35.85 19.15 13.12
CA THR A 907 36.11 19.23 11.68
C THR A 907 36.49 20.64 11.27
N ALA A 908 35.81 21.67 11.81
CA ALA A 908 36.17 23.06 11.61
C ALA A 908 37.60 23.35 12.10
N CYS A 909 37.95 22.87 13.31
CA CYS A 909 39.30 23.00 13.85
C CYS A 909 40.34 22.32 12.96
N SER A 910 40.05 21.10 12.45
CA SER A 910 40.92 20.38 11.52
C SER A 910 41.17 21.16 10.24
N HIS A 911 40.11 21.70 9.63
CA HIS A 911 40.23 22.49 8.39
C HIS A 911 40.89 23.86 8.58
N GLY A 912 40.80 24.44 9.79
CA GLY A 912 41.40 25.70 10.17
C GLY A 912 42.78 25.61 10.82
N GLY A 913 43.27 24.39 11.13
CA GLY A 913 44.53 24.19 11.85
C GLY A 913 44.51 24.65 13.31
N LEU A 914 43.34 24.74 13.93
CA LEU A 914 43.14 25.28 15.28
C LEU A 914 43.38 24.20 16.36
N VAL A 915 44.62 23.71 16.45
CA VAL A 915 44.99 22.54 17.29
C VAL A 915 44.60 22.72 18.77
N GLN A 916 44.91 23.88 19.35
CA GLN A 916 44.66 24.13 20.77
C GLN A 916 43.17 24.15 21.09
N GLN A 917 42.37 24.87 20.29
CA GLN A 917 40.91 24.90 20.44
C GLN A 917 40.29 23.53 20.21
N GLY A 918 40.77 22.78 19.20
CA GLY A 918 40.31 21.40 18.96
C GLY A 918 40.55 20.48 20.17
N LYS A 919 41.71 20.58 20.83
CA LYS A 919 41.98 19.85 22.09
C LYS A 919 41.03 20.27 23.20
N GLU A 920 40.80 21.57 23.39
CA GLU A 920 39.88 22.09 24.41
C GLU A 920 38.45 21.60 24.21
N ILE A 921 37.95 21.65 22.97
CA ILE A 921 36.62 21.15 22.58
C ILE A 921 36.53 19.64 22.78
N PHE A 922 37.56 18.88 22.40
CA PHE A 922 37.57 17.43 22.57
C PHE A 922 37.51 17.01 24.05
N TYR A 923 38.31 17.65 24.92
CA TYR A 923 38.30 17.33 26.35
C TYR A 923 37.05 17.85 27.08
N SER A 924 36.40 18.91 26.58
CA SER A 924 35.17 19.43 27.17
C SER A 924 33.99 18.45 27.00
N MET A 925 33.99 17.62 25.95
CA MET A 925 32.95 16.62 25.67
C MET A 925 32.58 15.80 26.91
N LEU A 926 33.55 15.09 27.49
CA LEU A 926 33.30 14.24 28.65
C LEU A 926 33.23 15.06 29.93
N LYS A 927 34.14 16.03 30.09
CA LYS A 927 34.34 16.75 31.36
C LYS A 927 33.23 17.75 31.69
N LEU A 928 32.72 18.47 30.70
CA LEU A 928 31.73 19.53 30.87
C LEU A 928 30.33 19.12 30.38
N HIS A 929 30.27 18.34 29.30
CA HIS A 929 28.99 17.99 28.68
C HIS A 929 28.55 16.54 28.94
N GLY A 930 29.41 15.70 29.53
CA GLY A 930 29.10 14.29 29.80
C GLY A 930 28.81 13.48 28.53
N VAL A 931 29.37 13.88 27.40
CA VAL A 931 29.32 13.18 26.11
C VAL A 931 30.60 12.36 25.98
N SER A 932 30.47 11.04 25.84
CA SER A 932 31.64 10.16 25.63
C SER A 932 32.14 10.30 24.20
N PRO A 933 33.45 10.52 23.97
CA PRO A 933 34.02 10.50 22.63
C PRO A 933 33.86 9.12 21.97
N GLU A 934 33.31 9.13 20.76
CA GLU A 934 33.22 7.98 19.84
C GLU A 934 34.35 8.00 18.80
N ASP A 935 34.50 6.92 18.04
CA ASP A 935 35.53 6.75 17.00
C ASP A 935 35.59 7.90 15.99
N VAL A 936 34.45 8.47 15.59
CA VAL A 936 34.38 9.63 14.69
C VAL A 936 35.09 10.87 15.27
N HIS A 937 34.97 11.11 16.57
CA HIS A 937 35.60 12.26 17.24
C HIS A 937 37.12 12.11 17.30
N TYR A 938 37.59 10.90 17.60
CA TYR A 938 39.02 10.56 17.52
C TYR A 938 39.53 10.71 16.09
N GLY A 939 38.75 10.30 15.09
CA GLY A 939 39.08 10.50 13.67
C GLY A 939 39.30 11.98 13.31
N CYS A 940 38.41 12.88 13.75
CA CYS A 940 38.59 14.33 13.55
C CYS A 940 39.86 14.86 14.24
N MET A 941 40.18 14.38 15.46
CA MET A 941 41.39 14.78 16.18
C MET A 941 42.67 14.26 15.52
N VAL A 942 42.68 13.02 15.01
CA VAL A 942 43.80 12.45 14.27
C VAL A 942 44.02 13.20 12.96
N ASP A 943 42.96 13.58 12.25
CA ASP A 943 43.06 14.42 11.05
C ASP A 943 43.63 15.81 11.38
N LEU A 944 43.18 16.45 12.47
CA LEU A 944 43.68 17.74 12.95
C LEU A 944 45.18 17.68 13.30
N LEU A 945 45.59 16.73 14.15
CA LEU A 945 46.99 16.55 14.57
C LEU A 945 47.88 16.16 13.38
N GLY A 946 47.38 15.28 12.52
CA GLY A 946 48.09 14.84 11.32
C GLY A 946 48.35 15.97 10.32
N ARG A 947 47.35 16.83 10.07
CA ARG A 947 47.51 18.04 9.24
C ARG A 947 48.48 19.05 9.86
N ALA A 948 48.47 19.18 11.18
CA ALA A 948 49.41 20.02 11.92
C ALA A 948 50.85 19.46 11.99
N GLY A 949 51.07 18.24 11.50
CA GLY A 949 52.39 17.58 11.52
C GLY A 949 52.76 16.93 12.86
N LEU A 950 51.81 16.84 13.81
CA LEU A 950 51.99 16.23 15.13
C LEU A 950 51.69 14.73 15.06
N LEU A 951 52.44 14.00 14.23
CA LEU A 951 52.17 12.59 13.93
C LEU A 951 52.33 11.68 15.16
N GLU A 952 53.33 11.93 16.00
CA GLU A 952 53.56 11.16 17.22
C GLU A 952 52.41 11.33 18.22
N GLU A 953 51.91 12.56 18.39
CA GLU A 953 50.72 12.82 19.22
C GLU A 953 49.47 12.15 18.64
N ALA A 954 49.34 12.11 17.30
CA ALA A 954 48.22 11.43 16.65
C ALA A 954 48.26 9.91 16.89
N VAL A 955 49.44 9.28 16.86
CA VAL A 955 49.60 7.85 17.17
C VAL A 955 49.32 7.59 18.65
N GLN A 956 49.84 8.42 19.56
CA GLN A 956 49.55 8.29 20.98
C GLN A 956 48.04 8.38 21.25
N LEU A 957 47.35 9.31 20.59
CA LEU A 957 45.90 9.45 20.71
C LEU A 957 45.15 8.19 20.24
N ILE A 958 45.63 7.52 19.19
CA ILE A 958 45.07 6.25 18.70
C ILE A 958 45.30 5.12 19.70
N GLU A 959 46.48 5.08 20.32
CA GLU A 959 46.82 4.06 21.34
C GLU A 959 46.02 4.24 22.64
N ASP A 960 45.71 5.49 23.00
CA ASP A 960 44.92 5.83 24.19
C ASP A 960 43.39 5.64 23.99
N MET A 961 42.95 5.23 22.80
CA MET A 961 41.52 5.04 22.53
C MET A 961 40.91 3.92 23.40
N PRO A 962 39.73 4.14 24.00
CA PRO A 962 39.05 3.12 24.80
C PRO A 962 38.36 2.04 23.94
N MET A 963 38.38 2.18 22.61
CA MET A 963 37.84 1.24 21.63
C MET A 963 38.86 0.95 20.52
N GLU A 964 38.65 -0.14 19.78
CA GLU A 964 39.50 -0.49 18.65
C GLU A 964 39.39 0.57 17.53
N PRO A 965 40.52 1.11 17.02
CA PRO A 965 40.49 2.12 15.96
C PRO A 965 40.00 1.52 14.64
N ASN A 966 39.03 2.20 14.01
CA ASN A 966 38.47 1.79 12.72
C ASN A 966 39.40 2.16 11.53
N ASP A 967 39.03 1.73 10.33
CA ASP A 967 39.82 1.98 9.11
C ASP A 967 39.89 3.47 8.72
N VAL A 968 38.90 4.28 9.10
CA VAL A 968 38.85 5.73 8.80
C VAL A 968 39.92 6.49 9.59
N ILE A 969 40.13 6.14 10.85
CA ILE A 969 41.16 6.74 11.71
C ILE A 969 42.56 6.43 11.15
N TRP A 970 42.82 5.17 10.83
CA TRP A 970 44.09 4.78 10.21
C TRP A 970 44.29 5.42 8.83
N ASN A 971 43.23 5.57 8.03
CA ASN A 971 43.30 6.27 6.74
C ASN A 971 43.63 7.76 6.92
N SER A 972 43.11 8.40 7.97
CA SER A 972 43.41 9.79 8.30
C SER A 972 44.90 9.96 8.67
N LEU A 973 45.44 9.05 9.48
CA LEU A 973 46.88 9.00 9.78
C LEU A 973 47.73 8.73 8.53
N LEU A 974 47.34 7.77 7.68
CA LEU A 974 48.03 7.47 6.43
C LEU A 974 48.07 8.68 5.48
N ALA A 975 46.96 9.43 5.40
CA ALA A 975 46.87 10.65 4.61
C ALA A 975 47.79 11.75 5.14
N ALA A 976 47.88 11.90 6.47
CA ALA A 976 48.80 12.82 7.12
C ALA A 976 50.27 12.44 6.88
N CYS A 977 50.61 11.15 6.99
CA CYS A 977 51.97 10.65 6.73
C CYS A 977 52.43 10.94 5.31
N ARG A 978 51.53 10.94 4.32
CA ARG A 978 51.85 11.37 2.95
C ARG A 978 52.28 12.82 2.87
N VAL A 979 51.56 13.72 3.56
CA VAL A 979 51.86 15.16 3.54
C VAL A 979 53.19 15.44 4.24
N GLN A 980 53.48 14.73 5.33
CA GLN A 980 54.71 14.91 6.11
C GLN A 980 55.90 14.06 5.61
N GLY A 981 55.70 13.17 4.63
CA GLY A 981 56.75 12.31 4.08
C GLY A 981 57.22 11.16 4.98
N ASN A 982 56.45 10.79 6.02
CA ASN A 982 56.82 9.70 6.94
C ASN A 982 56.42 8.32 6.38
N VAL A 983 57.36 7.66 5.71
CA VAL A 983 57.13 6.39 5.00
C VAL A 983 56.89 5.21 5.96
N GLU A 984 57.56 5.17 7.10
CA GLU A 984 57.46 4.05 8.05
C GLU A 984 56.10 4.02 8.72
N MET A 985 55.65 5.17 9.23
CA MET A 985 54.33 5.30 9.85
C MET A 985 53.18 5.11 8.84
N ALA A 986 53.38 5.54 7.59
CA ALA A 986 52.46 5.23 6.49
C ALA A 986 52.34 3.72 6.23
N ALA A 987 53.46 3.00 6.21
CA ALA A 987 53.43 1.54 6.02
C ALA A 987 52.70 0.85 7.18
N TYR A 988 52.95 1.28 8.42
CA TYR A 988 52.27 0.78 9.61
C TYR A 988 50.75 1.02 9.57
N ALA A 989 50.32 2.24 9.28
CA ALA A 989 48.89 2.58 9.17
C ALA A 989 48.22 1.78 8.04
N ALA A 990 48.89 1.61 6.90
CA ALA A 990 48.36 0.84 5.78
C ALA A 990 48.23 -0.66 6.09
N GLU A 991 49.15 -1.25 6.85
CA GLU A 991 49.05 -2.63 7.32
C GLU A 991 47.81 -2.83 8.20
N LYS A 992 47.55 -1.91 9.14
CA LYS A 992 46.34 -1.92 9.98
C LYS A 992 45.07 -1.84 9.14
N ILE A 993 45.01 -0.96 8.14
CA ILE A 993 43.85 -0.84 7.24
C ILE A 993 43.65 -2.12 6.41
N GLN A 994 44.71 -2.76 5.95
CA GLN A 994 44.60 -3.99 5.15
C GLN A 994 44.04 -5.17 5.95
N VAL A 995 44.25 -5.20 7.27
CA VAL A 995 43.64 -6.19 8.16
C VAL A 995 42.17 -5.88 8.39
N LEU A 996 41.83 -4.60 8.61
CA LEU A 996 40.47 -4.16 8.93
C LEU A 996 39.53 -4.12 7.72
N ALA A 997 40.02 -3.70 6.55
CA ALA A 997 39.25 -3.45 5.34
C ALA A 997 40.08 -3.78 4.07
N PRO A 998 40.34 -5.07 3.78
CA PRO A 998 41.21 -5.50 2.69
C PRO A 998 40.73 -5.11 1.29
N GLU A 999 39.43 -4.87 1.12
CA GLU A 999 38.76 -4.49 -0.13
C GLU A 999 38.84 -2.99 -0.45
N ARG A 1000 39.20 -2.13 0.52
CA ARG A 1000 39.25 -0.67 0.28
C ARG A 1000 40.47 -0.30 -0.56
N THR A 1001 40.22 0.08 -1.81
CA THR A 1001 41.28 0.42 -2.78
C THR A 1001 42.04 1.70 -2.44
N GLY A 1002 41.42 2.62 -1.69
CA GLY A 1002 42.00 3.92 -1.33
C GLY A 1002 43.30 3.83 -0.53
N SER A 1003 43.41 2.88 0.41
CA SER A 1003 44.60 2.71 1.25
C SER A 1003 45.81 2.23 0.45
N TYR A 1004 45.62 1.28 -0.48
CA TYR A 1004 46.67 0.82 -1.39
C TYR A 1004 47.13 1.92 -2.34
N VAL A 1005 46.19 2.70 -2.89
CA VAL A 1005 46.52 3.85 -3.76
C VAL A 1005 47.32 4.88 -2.96
N LEU A 1006 46.90 5.19 -1.73
CA LEU A 1006 47.57 6.16 -0.89
C LEU A 1006 48.97 5.70 -0.47
N LEU A 1007 49.15 4.44 -0.07
CA LEU A 1007 50.45 3.84 0.24
C LEU A 1007 51.36 3.79 -1.00
N SER A 1008 50.83 3.39 -2.16
CA SER A 1008 51.56 3.45 -3.44
C SER A 1008 52.02 4.87 -3.73
N ASN A 1009 51.20 5.87 -3.43
CA ASN A 1009 51.56 7.27 -3.64
C ASN A 1009 52.67 7.73 -2.68
N VAL A 1010 52.62 7.30 -1.41
CA VAL A 1010 53.69 7.58 -0.43
C VAL A 1010 55.03 6.99 -0.90
N TYR A 1011 55.05 5.72 -1.31
CA TYR A 1011 56.27 5.10 -1.82
C TYR A 1011 56.81 5.78 -3.08
N ALA A 1012 55.94 6.19 -4.00
CA ALA A 1012 56.34 6.93 -5.20
C ALA A 1012 56.94 8.31 -4.84
N SER A 1013 56.33 9.04 -3.90
CA SER A 1013 56.86 10.33 -3.44
C SER A 1013 58.23 10.23 -2.75
N ALA A 1014 58.51 9.08 -2.12
CA ALA A 1014 59.80 8.78 -1.49
C ALA A 1014 60.82 8.12 -2.45
N GLY A 1015 60.51 7.97 -3.74
CA GLY A 1015 61.40 7.33 -4.73
C GLY A 1015 61.54 5.80 -4.58
N ARG A 1016 60.72 5.15 -3.75
CA ARG A 1016 60.73 3.69 -3.51
C ARG A 1016 59.89 2.95 -4.56
N TRP A 1017 60.29 3.03 -5.83
CA TRP A 1017 59.54 2.48 -6.97
C TRP A 1017 59.28 0.96 -6.89
N ASN A 1018 60.22 0.20 -6.33
CA ASN A 1018 60.08 -1.25 -6.15
C ASN A 1018 58.94 -1.60 -5.19
N ASP A 1019 58.80 -0.85 -4.08
CA ASP A 1019 57.74 -1.10 -3.11
C ASP A 1019 56.38 -0.59 -3.61
N MET A 1020 56.37 0.53 -4.34
CA MET A 1020 55.19 0.97 -5.10
C MET A 1020 54.70 -0.13 -6.08
N ALA A 1021 55.61 -0.75 -6.83
CA ALA A 1021 55.27 -1.81 -7.76
C ALA A 1021 54.66 -3.04 -7.06
N LYS A 1022 55.20 -3.43 -5.89
CA LYS A 1022 54.63 -4.52 -5.07
C LYS A 1022 53.19 -4.21 -4.63
N VAL A 1023 52.93 -2.98 -4.16
CA VAL A 1023 51.57 -2.57 -3.74
C VAL A 1023 50.60 -2.63 -4.93
N ARG A 1024 50.99 -2.11 -6.10
CA ARG A 1024 50.16 -2.16 -7.32
C ARG A 1024 49.93 -3.59 -7.84
N LEU A 1025 50.93 -4.46 -7.71
CA LEU A 1025 50.81 -5.88 -8.05
C LEU A 1025 49.80 -6.57 -7.13
N SER A 1026 49.88 -6.32 -5.82
CA SER A 1026 48.91 -6.83 -4.85
C SER A 1026 47.48 -6.35 -5.11
N MET A 1027 47.30 -5.08 -5.52
CA MET A 1027 45.99 -4.59 -5.96
C MET A 1027 45.45 -5.37 -7.15
N LYS A 1028 46.31 -5.68 -8.14
CA LYS A 1028 45.93 -6.43 -9.34
C LYS A 1028 45.57 -7.89 -9.04
N GLU A 1029 46.34 -8.55 -8.18
CA GLU A 1029 46.08 -9.93 -7.72
C GLU A 1029 44.75 -10.04 -6.97
N LYS A 1030 44.40 -9.03 -6.17
CA LYS A 1030 43.13 -8.94 -5.45
C LYS A 1030 41.96 -8.43 -6.30
N GLY A 1031 42.17 -8.15 -7.58
CA GLY A 1031 41.13 -7.63 -8.49
C GLY A 1031 40.66 -6.20 -8.17
N LEU A 1032 41.42 -5.45 -7.37
CA LEU A 1032 41.08 -4.10 -6.93
C LEU A 1032 41.33 -3.09 -8.04
N ARG A 1033 40.31 -2.27 -8.36
CA ARG A 1033 40.41 -1.19 -9.36
C ARG A 1033 40.37 0.18 -8.69
N LYS A 1034 41.26 1.08 -9.10
CA LYS A 1034 41.26 2.48 -8.67
C LYS A 1034 40.10 3.23 -9.37
N PRO A 1035 39.25 3.96 -8.63
CA PRO A 1035 38.27 4.85 -9.26
C PRO A 1035 38.99 6.01 -9.99
N PRO A 1036 38.60 6.35 -11.22
CA PRO A 1036 39.18 7.46 -11.96
C PRO A 1036 38.87 8.79 -11.26
N GLY A 1037 39.84 9.71 -11.23
CA GLY A 1037 39.61 11.07 -10.76
C GLY A 1037 38.87 11.86 -11.83
N THR A 1038 37.64 12.28 -11.55
CA THR A 1038 36.79 13.06 -12.44
C THR A 1038 36.52 14.44 -11.83
N SER A 1039 36.58 15.47 -12.66
CA SER A 1039 36.13 16.82 -12.30
C SER A 1039 34.89 17.15 -13.12
N SER A 1040 33.81 17.57 -12.46
CA SER A 1040 32.57 17.96 -13.11
C SER A 1040 32.33 19.46 -12.98
N ILE A 1041 31.74 20.04 -14.03
CA ILE A 1041 31.34 21.45 -14.09
C ILE A 1041 29.95 21.55 -14.72
N GLN A 1042 29.09 22.36 -14.13
CA GLN A 1042 27.75 22.62 -14.65
C GLN A 1042 27.71 23.95 -15.38
N ILE A 1043 27.38 23.94 -16.68
CA ILE A 1043 27.25 25.13 -17.50
C ILE A 1043 25.92 25.07 -18.25
N ARG A 1044 25.09 26.12 -18.13
CA ARG A 1044 23.77 26.22 -18.79
C ARG A 1044 22.86 25.00 -18.51
N GLY A 1045 22.89 24.48 -17.28
CA GLY A 1045 22.06 23.35 -16.85
C GLY A 1045 22.54 21.97 -17.31
N LYS A 1046 23.68 21.88 -18.02
CA LYS A 1046 24.30 20.61 -18.41
C LYS A 1046 25.56 20.35 -17.59
N THR A 1047 25.70 19.14 -17.07
CA THR A 1047 26.92 18.69 -16.39
C THR A 1047 27.92 18.16 -17.42
N HIS A 1048 29.16 18.63 -17.34
CA HIS A 1048 30.29 18.19 -18.15
C HIS A 1048 31.33 17.56 -17.23
N GLU A 1049 31.68 16.31 -17.48
CA GLU A 1049 32.71 15.59 -16.72
C GLU A 1049 34.00 15.49 -17.53
N PHE A 1050 35.12 15.63 -16.83
CA PHE A 1050 36.46 15.52 -17.39
C PHE A 1050 37.26 14.50 -16.59
N THR A 1051 37.95 13.61 -17.30
CA THR A 1051 38.99 12.73 -16.73
C THR A 1051 40.39 13.30 -16.97
N SER A 1052 41.41 12.79 -16.25
CA SER A 1052 42.79 13.21 -16.53
C SER A 1052 43.21 12.72 -17.92
N GLY A 1053 43.68 13.63 -18.78
CA GLY A 1053 44.03 13.31 -20.17
C GLY A 1053 42.84 13.10 -21.10
N ASP A 1054 41.64 13.57 -20.72
CA ASP A 1054 40.45 13.46 -21.56
C ASP A 1054 40.64 14.15 -22.93
N GLU A 1055 40.15 13.49 -23.98
CA GLU A 1055 40.10 14.00 -25.35
C GLU A 1055 38.69 13.87 -25.96
N SER A 1056 37.72 13.34 -25.19
CA SER A 1056 36.39 12.98 -25.68
C SER A 1056 35.44 14.18 -25.82
N HIS A 1057 35.77 15.32 -25.21
CA HIS A 1057 34.89 16.48 -25.19
C HIS A 1057 34.81 17.16 -26.58
N PRO A 1058 33.61 17.50 -27.09
CA PRO A 1058 33.47 18.10 -28.43
C PRO A 1058 34.24 19.41 -28.64
N GLU A 1059 34.45 20.19 -27.58
CA GLU A 1059 35.19 21.46 -27.60
C GLU A 1059 36.66 21.33 -27.16
N MET A 1060 37.22 20.11 -27.13
CA MET A 1060 38.59 19.88 -26.64
C MET A 1060 39.66 20.81 -27.23
N PRO A 1061 39.69 21.10 -28.56
CA PRO A 1061 40.69 22.01 -29.13
C PRO A 1061 40.65 23.43 -28.54
N ASN A 1062 39.46 23.92 -28.18
CA ASN A 1062 39.28 25.23 -27.56
C ASN A 1062 39.71 25.21 -26.09
N ILE A 1063 39.45 24.10 -25.39
CA ILE A 1063 39.85 23.89 -24.00
C ILE A 1063 41.38 23.84 -23.90
N GLU A 1064 42.06 23.13 -24.80
CA GLU A 1064 43.52 23.06 -24.85
C GLU A 1064 44.14 24.44 -25.10
N ALA A 1065 43.64 25.18 -26.09
CA ALA A 1065 44.12 26.53 -26.38
C ALA A 1065 43.95 27.48 -25.17
N MET A 1066 42.83 27.39 -24.45
CA MET A 1066 42.61 28.17 -23.23
C MET A 1066 43.54 27.72 -22.09
N LEU A 1067 43.78 26.42 -21.94
CA LEU A 1067 44.67 25.88 -20.93
C LEU A 1067 46.11 26.36 -21.13
N ASP A 1068 46.58 26.40 -22.38
CA ASP A 1068 47.89 26.94 -22.75
C ASP A 1068 47.98 28.44 -22.43
N GLU A 1069 46.96 29.22 -22.78
CA GLU A 1069 46.88 30.64 -22.46
C GLU A 1069 46.94 30.89 -20.95
N VAL A 1070 46.12 30.18 -20.17
CA VAL A 1070 46.07 30.31 -18.71
C VAL A 1070 47.41 29.90 -18.11
N SER A 1071 48.01 28.80 -18.57
CA SER A 1071 49.30 28.31 -18.08
C SER A 1071 50.44 29.29 -18.35
N GLN A 1072 50.46 29.89 -19.55
CA GLN A 1072 51.44 30.90 -19.91
C GLN A 1072 51.29 32.14 -19.01
N ARG A 1073 50.07 32.65 -18.83
CA ARG A 1073 49.82 33.83 -17.98
C ARG A 1073 50.08 33.56 -16.50
N ALA A 1074 49.73 32.37 -16.00
CA ALA A 1074 50.02 31.94 -14.64
C ALA A 1074 51.54 31.88 -14.38
N SER A 1075 52.31 31.36 -15.35
CA SER A 1075 53.78 31.31 -15.27
C SER A 1075 54.41 32.70 -15.17
N HIS A 1076 53.91 33.69 -15.93
CA HIS A 1076 54.36 35.09 -15.82
C HIS A 1076 54.09 35.72 -14.45
N LEU A 1077 53.08 35.22 -13.72
CA LEU A 1077 52.76 35.65 -12.35
C LEU A 1077 53.49 34.85 -11.27
N GLY A 1078 54.35 33.90 -11.66
CA GLY A 1078 55.17 33.10 -10.74
C GLY A 1078 54.60 31.73 -10.36
N HIS A 1079 53.62 31.20 -11.11
CA HIS A 1079 53.20 29.80 -10.93
C HIS A 1079 54.30 28.85 -11.40
N VAL A 1080 54.73 27.95 -10.52
CA VAL A 1080 55.69 26.87 -10.82
C VAL A 1080 54.95 25.54 -10.69
N PRO A 1081 54.92 24.69 -11.74
CA PRO A 1081 54.28 23.39 -11.66
C PRO A 1081 54.89 22.51 -10.57
N ASP A 1082 54.06 21.98 -9.68
CA ASP A 1082 54.52 21.10 -8.59
C ASP A 1082 54.64 19.65 -9.11
N LEU A 1083 55.84 19.31 -9.60
CA LEU A 1083 56.17 18.01 -10.20
C LEU A 1083 56.06 16.83 -9.22
N SER A 1084 56.02 17.07 -7.91
CA SER A 1084 55.86 16.03 -6.89
C SER A 1084 54.50 15.30 -6.98
N ASN A 1085 53.51 15.93 -7.63
CA ASN A 1085 52.19 15.35 -7.85
C ASN A 1085 52.14 14.27 -8.94
N VAL A 1086 53.17 14.18 -9.80
CA VAL A 1086 53.26 13.13 -10.83
C VAL A 1086 54.04 11.95 -10.29
N LEU A 1087 53.28 10.96 -9.82
CA LEU A 1087 53.79 9.76 -9.16
C LEU A 1087 54.12 8.66 -10.18
N MET A 1088 54.82 9.05 -11.25
CA MET A 1088 55.33 8.17 -12.31
C MET A 1088 56.81 8.45 -12.57
N ASP A 1089 57.56 7.39 -12.84
CA ASP A 1089 58.98 7.43 -13.16
C ASP A 1089 59.17 7.78 -14.64
N VAL A 1090 59.03 9.07 -14.94
CA VAL A 1090 59.16 9.67 -16.27
C VAL A 1090 60.02 10.93 -16.20
N ASP A 1091 60.48 11.44 -17.34
CA ASP A 1091 61.28 12.65 -17.38
C ASP A 1091 60.48 13.90 -16.95
N GLU A 1092 61.17 14.98 -16.55
CA GLU A 1092 60.50 16.18 -16.05
C GLU A 1092 59.57 16.83 -17.08
N LYS A 1093 59.89 16.71 -18.38
CA LYS A 1093 59.06 17.25 -19.46
C LYS A 1093 57.73 16.52 -19.56
N GLU A 1094 57.74 15.19 -19.45
CA GLU A 1094 56.56 14.36 -19.47
C GLU A 1094 55.73 14.52 -18.19
N LYS A 1095 56.38 14.78 -17.03
CA LYS A 1095 55.68 15.19 -15.79
C LYS A 1095 54.91 16.50 -15.98
N ILE A 1096 55.55 17.53 -16.55
CA ILE A 1096 54.90 18.82 -16.83
C ILE A 1096 53.70 18.62 -17.76
N PHE A 1097 53.87 17.82 -18.82
CA PHE A 1097 52.80 17.51 -19.75
C PHE A 1097 51.61 16.83 -19.06
N MET A 1098 51.83 15.81 -18.23
CA MET A 1098 50.75 15.14 -17.51
C MET A 1098 50.02 16.04 -16.51
N LEU A 1099 50.77 16.89 -15.79
CA LEU A 1099 50.22 17.89 -14.87
C LEU A 1099 49.34 18.93 -15.57
N SER A 1100 49.65 19.27 -16.82
CA SER A 1100 48.85 20.22 -17.59
C SER A 1100 47.45 19.66 -17.90
N ARG A 1101 47.30 18.34 -18.05
CA ARG A 1101 46.05 17.68 -18.44
C ARG A 1101 45.26 17.10 -17.27
N HIS A 1102 45.47 17.58 -16.05
CA HIS A 1102 44.63 17.22 -14.91
C HIS A 1102 43.18 17.67 -15.14
N SER A 1103 42.22 16.81 -14.76
CA SER A 1103 40.78 17.04 -14.97
C SER A 1103 40.28 18.39 -14.44
N GLU A 1104 40.86 18.87 -13.34
CA GLU A 1104 40.52 20.12 -12.68
C GLU A 1104 40.87 21.31 -13.58
N LYS A 1105 42.02 21.25 -14.25
CA LYS A 1105 42.48 22.30 -15.18
C LYS A 1105 41.65 22.29 -16.46
N LEU A 1106 41.29 21.11 -16.97
CA LEU A 1106 40.38 20.97 -18.11
C LEU A 1106 39.01 21.58 -17.79
N ALA A 1107 38.43 21.26 -16.63
CA ALA A 1107 37.17 21.84 -16.18
C ALA A 1107 37.25 23.36 -15.97
N MET A 1108 38.36 23.88 -15.43
CA MET A 1108 38.60 25.33 -15.29
C MET A 1108 38.69 26.03 -16.65
N ALA A 1109 39.45 25.48 -17.59
CA ALA A 1109 39.58 26.01 -18.94
C ALA A 1109 38.22 26.01 -19.66
N TYR A 1110 37.45 24.92 -19.55
CA TYR A 1110 36.08 24.86 -20.07
C TYR A 1110 35.17 25.92 -19.44
N GLY A 1111 35.23 26.09 -18.12
CA GLY A 1111 34.51 27.13 -17.39
C GLY A 1111 34.83 28.54 -17.87
N LEU A 1112 36.09 28.81 -18.22
CA LEU A 1112 36.53 30.11 -18.72
C LEU A 1112 36.03 30.40 -20.15
N ILE A 1113 35.97 29.40 -21.03
CA ILE A 1113 35.49 29.59 -22.41
C ILE A 1113 33.96 29.66 -22.51
N SER A 1114 33.25 28.88 -21.70
CA SER A 1114 31.81 28.67 -21.86
C SER A 1114 30.93 29.56 -20.97
N SER A 1115 31.53 30.35 -20.05
CA SER A 1115 30.81 31.26 -19.15
C SER A 1115 31.07 32.75 -19.43
N ASN A 1116 30.03 33.57 -19.23
CA ASN A 1116 30.09 35.03 -19.42
C ASN A 1116 31.05 35.67 -18.41
N LYS A 1117 31.71 36.79 -18.78
CA LYS A 1117 32.59 37.58 -17.87
C LYS A 1117 31.87 37.92 -16.56
N GLY A 1118 32.52 37.68 -15.42
CA GLY A 1118 31.99 37.93 -14.07
C GLY A 1118 31.24 36.76 -13.40
N THR A 1119 30.79 35.74 -14.16
CA THR A 1119 30.20 34.51 -13.60
C THR A 1119 31.21 33.69 -12.77
N THR A 1120 30.80 33.20 -11.61
CA THR A 1120 31.56 32.27 -10.76
C THR A 1120 31.66 30.89 -11.42
N ILE A 1121 32.87 30.33 -11.48
CA ILE A 1121 33.11 28.98 -12.02
C ILE A 1121 33.06 27.99 -10.85
N ARG A 1122 32.20 26.96 -10.94
CA ARG A 1122 32.02 25.93 -9.90
C ARG A 1122 32.48 24.58 -10.43
N ILE A 1123 33.41 23.95 -9.74
CA ILE A 1123 33.97 22.65 -10.14
C ILE A 1123 33.90 21.71 -8.95
N VAL A 1124 33.42 20.49 -9.18
CA VAL A 1124 33.36 19.43 -8.18
C VAL A 1124 34.33 18.33 -8.56
N LYS A 1125 35.19 17.94 -7.63
CA LYS A 1125 36.15 16.84 -7.78
C LYS A 1125 35.73 15.69 -6.87
N ASN A 1126 35.68 14.47 -7.43
CA ASN A 1126 35.36 13.24 -6.68
C ASN A 1126 36.51 12.69 -5.80
N LEU A 1127 37.64 13.39 -5.77
CA LEU A 1127 38.87 13.08 -5.03
C LEU A 1127 39.43 14.39 -4.46
N ARG A 1128 40.49 14.30 -3.63
CA ARG A 1128 41.23 15.49 -3.18
C ARG A 1128 41.92 16.16 -4.37
N VAL A 1129 41.67 17.45 -4.56
CA VAL A 1129 42.39 18.31 -5.53
C VAL A 1129 43.87 18.34 -5.15
N CYS A 1130 44.80 18.21 -6.10
CA CYS A 1130 46.24 18.27 -5.82
C CYS A 1130 46.78 19.70 -5.60
N SER A 1131 47.98 19.85 -5.02
CA SER A 1131 48.59 21.16 -4.71
C SER A 1131 48.75 22.00 -5.97
N ASP A 1132 49.16 21.37 -7.06
CA ASP A 1132 49.36 22.06 -8.34
C ASP A 1132 48.04 22.62 -8.90
N CYS A 1133 46.97 21.81 -8.93
CA CYS A 1133 45.66 22.25 -9.38
C CYS A 1133 45.06 23.34 -8.48
N HIS A 1134 45.26 23.24 -7.17
CA HIS A 1134 44.84 24.26 -6.21
C HIS A 1134 45.60 25.59 -6.43
N SER A 1135 46.92 25.52 -6.60
CA SER A 1135 47.77 26.67 -6.93
C SER A 1135 47.37 27.29 -8.27
N PHE A 1136 47.22 26.48 -9.32
CA PHE A 1136 46.78 26.90 -10.64
C PHE A 1136 45.43 27.61 -10.59
N ALA A 1137 44.47 27.12 -9.81
CA ALA A 1137 43.17 27.77 -9.62
C ALA A 1137 43.29 29.17 -9.02
N LYS A 1138 44.21 29.39 -8.04
CA LYS A 1138 44.51 30.72 -7.50
C LYS A 1138 45.04 31.65 -8.60
N PHE A 1139 45.99 31.20 -9.41
CA PHE A 1139 46.50 32.01 -10.51
C PHE A 1139 45.45 32.28 -11.58
N ALA A 1140 44.66 31.29 -11.98
CA ALA A 1140 43.56 31.45 -12.94
C ALA A 1140 42.54 32.49 -12.45
N SER A 1141 42.15 32.43 -11.18
CA SER A 1141 41.27 33.42 -10.54
C SER A 1141 41.85 34.84 -10.62
N LYS A 1142 43.15 35.00 -10.34
CA LYS A 1142 43.85 36.29 -10.39
C LYS A 1142 44.00 36.83 -11.82
N VAL A 1143 44.36 35.98 -12.78
CA VAL A 1143 44.59 36.34 -14.19
C VAL A 1143 43.30 36.83 -14.85
N TYR A 1144 42.20 36.11 -14.65
CA TYR A 1144 40.93 36.40 -15.33
C TYR A 1144 39.95 37.22 -14.49
N ASN A 1145 40.35 37.61 -13.27
CA ASN A 1145 39.50 38.26 -12.27
C ASN A 1145 38.16 37.52 -12.12
N ARG A 1146 38.24 36.21 -11.89
CA ARG A 1146 37.09 35.31 -11.74
C ARG A 1146 37.11 34.68 -10.36
N GLU A 1147 35.93 34.56 -9.78
CA GLU A 1147 35.74 33.68 -8.64
C GLU A 1147 35.69 32.22 -9.13
N ILE A 1148 36.46 31.35 -8.48
CA ILE A 1148 36.46 29.91 -8.72
C ILE A 1148 36.12 29.23 -7.39
N ILE A 1149 35.06 28.44 -7.38
CA ILE A 1149 34.68 27.60 -6.26
C ILE A 1149 35.03 26.17 -6.65
N LEU A 1150 35.99 25.59 -5.95
CA LEU A 1150 36.46 24.23 -6.20
C LEU A 1150 36.10 23.36 -5.00
N ARG A 1151 35.24 22.36 -5.20
CA ARG A 1151 34.86 21.40 -4.16
C ARG A 1151 35.73 20.14 -4.29
N ASP A 1152 36.44 19.79 -3.23
CA ASP A 1152 36.97 18.44 -3.07
C ASP A 1152 36.00 17.58 -2.25
N ASN A 1153 36.33 16.32 -1.93
CA ASN A 1153 35.40 15.40 -1.27
C ASN A 1153 34.75 15.96 0.01
N ASN A 1154 35.47 16.79 0.79
CA ASN A 1154 35.03 17.20 2.12
C ASN A 1154 35.05 18.72 2.34
N ARG A 1155 35.55 19.53 1.39
CA ARG A 1155 35.76 20.97 1.57
C ARG A 1155 35.51 21.77 0.30
N PHE A 1156 35.00 22.98 0.48
CA PHE A 1156 34.97 24.00 -0.55
C PHE A 1156 36.19 24.94 -0.47
N HIS A 1157 36.79 25.18 -1.62
CA HIS A 1157 37.85 26.16 -1.83
C HIS A 1157 37.26 27.34 -2.57
N TYR A 1158 36.89 28.39 -1.83
CA TYR A 1158 36.50 29.67 -2.40
C TYR A 1158 37.73 30.47 -2.79
N ILE A 1159 37.97 30.62 -4.09
CA ILE A 1159 39.16 31.28 -4.63
C ILE A 1159 38.75 32.61 -5.28
N ARG A 1160 39.23 33.71 -4.70
CA ARG A 1160 38.96 35.08 -5.16
C ARG A 1160 40.27 35.86 -5.23
N GLN A 1161 40.54 36.48 -6.38
CA GLN A 1161 41.74 37.31 -6.61
C GLN A 1161 43.07 36.62 -6.24
N GLY A 1162 43.13 35.30 -6.43
CA GLY A 1162 44.30 34.49 -6.10
C GLY A 1162 44.51 34.17 -4.62
N LYS A 1163 43.54 34.46 -3.75
CA LYS A 1163 43.49 33.97 -2.37
C LYS A 1163 42.43 32.88 -2.26
N CYS A 1164 42.73 31.83 -1.49
CA CYS A 1164 41.78 30.78 -1.17
C CYS A 1164 41.31 30.93 0.28
N SER A 1165 40.02 30.66 0.53
CA SER A 1165 39.43 30.53 1.87
C SER A 1165 40.18 29.58 2.81
N CYS A 1166 40.97 28.63 2.29
CA CYS A 1166 41.73 27.71 3.11
C CYS A 1166 42.99 28.29 3.77
N GLY A 1167 43.40 29.52 3.42
CA GLY A 1167 44.62 30.12 3.97
C GLY A 1167 45.91 29.34 3.61
N ASP A 1168 45.87 28.51 2.57
CA ASP A 1168 46.92 27.55 2.18
C ASP A 1168 47.20 26.44 3.23
N PHE A 1169 46.33 26.31 4.24
CA PHE A 1169 46.26 25.15 5.12
C PHE A 1169 45.39 24.07 4.45
N TRP A 1170 46.01 23.37 3.49
CA TRP A 1170 45.34 22.42 2.58
C TRP A 1170 45.59 20.96 2.92
#